data_AF-A0A355IY64-F1
#
_entry.id   AF-A0A355IY64-F1
#
_cell.length_a   1.000
_cell.length_b   1.000
_cell.length_c   1.000
_cell.angle_alpha   90.00
_cell.angle_beta   90.00
_cell.angle_gamma   90.00
#
_symmetry.space_group_name_H-M   'P 1'
#
loop_
_entity.id
_entity.type
_entity.pdbx_description
1 polymer ?
#
loop_
_entity_poly.entity_id
_entity_poly.type
_entity_poly.pdbx_seq_one_letter_code
_entity_poly.pdbx_strand_id
1 'polypeptide(L)'
;MKILVIFNRIVGIILILTFWIIQYTCFGQAYNLAEDKISSSGFKWPAGKKAAISLSFDDGRASQVDNGVPVFDKYDVKATFYVNPENLKKRIETWKVAATNGHEIANHTTSHPCSVNFPFTRGNALEDFTLEKLALDIDCASDTIEHLIGIRPVTFAYPCGQSFVGKGQITQSYVPLIAKRFIAGRSWLDEAPNDPQYCDLSNVLGMSCDGYDFAYIKKLIDKTTTMGGWLVLCGHDIFPEAKNQTTLTSMLEELCTYAKNPENGLWIAPVKDVAGYIKEQRGGNEEELPIYRNPGQPIEKRVGNLLSKMTLEEKIGQLNMPALFVKELGESVEEKMEKCKQFARGTFINGVGPGGGFYSIPDRVLHKGTKQQAEYLNELQKIAREETRLGIPLFIIEEGTHGYRASGGTIFPEGLAIGSTWNMDLVEKIYSTAAKEARSVGVHQLYTLVVEPNRDPRLGRNEEGYSEDPFLCSRIAESIVKGAQGEDISSKDKVIAGLCHFPGQSQGTGGYERSPMEISERQLREVFLPPWEAGIKKAGALGVMATYPSIDGIPTHASEKLLTNILREELEFKGLVMSEGYGFATIVQERLADNQKEAGIKAINAGVDVGITYEPAYMVPMAENVREGNIHISKIDQAVTRVLRLKFQMGLFENPFVDPGQAVKASHTPESQELALQAAKEGIVLLKNEGNLLPLDKNIKSIAVIGPNADDERNQLGDYTSLSVLQDIVTVLDGIKNKVPASAKVSYVKGCDVLKTGHDEIEKARKAAKKADVAIVVVGENEWRATDSRGNSIGTVGEGKDMASLDLTGLQEELIRAVHSTGTPTVVILINGRPLSTRWVSENVPAIVEAWIPGEKGGDAIADVLFGDYNPSGRLSITVPRHSGQLPVYYNHNPAKKHLGNLEGYRDIPMSPLYEFGFGLSYTEFEYSNLKIHQDNDGLASDVFISVDVKNTGKREGAEVVQLYISDKISSVVIPCIELKGFRKVWLTPGEQETVEFKLTPDDLALIGSDMKPIVEPGEFEVMVGSSSKDIRLKGVFIKR
;
A
#
# COMPACT_ATOMS: atom_id res chain seq x y z
N MET A 1 38.97 -29.84 12.86
CA MET A 1 39.10 -28.39 12.56
C MET A 1 39.68 -28.09 11.18
N LYS A 2 40.88 -28.57 10.79
CA LYS A 2 41.45 -28.29 9.44
C LYS A 2 40.63 -28.86 8.26
N ILE A 3 39.93 -29.98 8.46
CA ILE A 3 39.07 -30.60 7.42
C ILE A 3 37.77 -29.80 7.20
N LEU A 4 37.23 -29.16 8.25
CA LEU A 4 36.00 -28.37 8.16
C LEU A 4 36.21 -27.05 7.38
N VAL A 5 37.40 -26.46 7.49
CA VAL A 5 37.80 -25.25 6.75
C VAL A 5 38.01 -25.55 5.26
N ILE A 6 38.50 -26.74 4.92
CA ILE A 6 38.68 -27.18 3.53
C ILE A 6 37.32 -27.52 2.90
N PHE A 7 36.41 -28.17 3.66
CA PHE A 7 35.06 -28.47 3.19
C PHE A 7 34.26 -27.19 2.91
N ASN A 8 34.30 -26.18 3.79
CA ASN A 8 33.62 -24.91 3.57
C ASN A 8 34.21 -24.10 2.39
N ARG A 9 35.52 -24.21 2.12
CA ARG A 9 36.12 -23.59 0.92
C ARG A 9 35.73 -24.28 -0.38
N ILE A 10 35.61 -25.61 -0.38
CA ILE A 10 35.17 -26.36 -1.56
C ILE A 10 33.68 -26.11 -1.85
N VAL A 11 32.83 -26.08 -0.81
CA VAL A 11 31.41 -25.74 -0.94
C VAL A 11 31.22 -24.30 -1.43
N GLY A 12 32.03 -23.35 -0.94
CA GLY A 12 32.04 -21.97 -1.44
C GLY A 12 32.46 -21.85 -2.91
N ILE A 13 33.45 -22.60 -3.36
CA ILE A 13 33.89 -22.61 -4.76
C ILE A 13 32.85 -23.27 -5.67
N ILE A 14 32.19 -24.35 -5.22
CA ILE A 14 31.11 -25.00 -5.96
C ILE A 14 29.89 -24.08 -6.05
N LEU A 15 29.53 -23.35 -4.99
CA LEU A 15 28.45 -22.36 -5.02
C LEU A 15 28.76 -21.22 -6.00
N ILE A 16 29.99 -20.71 -6.04
CA ILE A 16 30.40 -19.65 -6.97
C ILE A 16 30.38 -20.14 -8.43
N LEU A 17 30.85 -21.36 -8.70
CA LEU A 17 30.81 -21.97 -10.03
C LEU A 17 29.38 -22.30 -10.48
N THR A 18 28.50 -22.70 -9.56
CA THR A 18 27.09 -22.97 -9.87
C THR A 18 26.34 -21.65 -10.11
N PHE A 19 26.67 -20.58 -9.39
CA PHE A 19 26.16 -19.23 -9.64
C PHE A 19 26.61 -18.69 -11.01
N TRP A 20 27.86 -18.95 -11.41
CA TRP A 20 28.39 -18.59 -12.72
C TRP A 20 27.76 -19.39 -13.87
N ILE A 21 27.50 -20.68 -13.67
CA ILE A 21 26.86 -21.54 -14.68
C ILE A 21 25.37 -21.20 -14.84
N ILE A 22 24.66 -20.85 -13.76
CA ILE A 22 23.27 -20.35 -13.80
C ILE A 22 23.20 -18.97 -14.47
N GLN A 23 24.19 -18.09 -14.23
CA GLN A 23 24.32 -16.84 -14.98
C GLN A 23 24.61 -17.04 -16.47
N TYR A 24 25.21 -18.14 -16.92
CA TYR A 24 25.47 -18.37 -18.34
C TYR A 24 24.33 -19.11 -19.05
N THR A 25 23.52 -19.92 -18.35
CA THR A 25 22.40 -20.66 -18.95
C THR A 25 21.08 -19.87 -18.95
N CYS A 26 20.90 -18.87 -18.08
CA CYS A 26 19.71 -18.00 -18.09
C CYS A 26 19.78 -16.82 -19.10
N PHE A 27 20.91 -16.63 -19.81
CA PHE A 27 21.05 -15.57 -20.83
C PHE A 27 20.94 -16.06 -22.28
N GLY A 28 20.58 -17.33 -22.49
CA GLY A 28 20.59 -17.98 -23.79
C GLY A 28 19.22 -18.23 -24.42
N GLN A 29 18.22 -17.35 -24.25
CA GLN A 29 17.01 -17.36 -25.09
C GLN A 29 16.18 -16.08 -24.93
N ALA A 30 16.63 -15.01 -25.58
CA ALA A 30 15.80 -13.85 -25.85
C ALA A 30 16.19 -13.25 -27.20
N TYR A 31 15.22 -12.56 -27.81
CA TYR A 31 15.34 -11.72 -29.00
C TYR A 31 15.17 -12.42 -30.35
N ASN A 32 13.91 -12.73 -30.68
CA ASN A 32 13.37 -12.46 -32.01
C ASN A 32 12.01 -11.76 -31.82
N LEU A 33 12.05 -10.47 -31.53
CA LEU A 33 10.90 -9.57 -31.67
C LEU A 33 11.06 -8.86 -33.00
N ALA A 34 10.05 -8.98 -33.85
CA ALA A 34 10.00 -8.36 -35.16
C ALA A 34 10.17 -6.84 -35.03
N GLU A 35 11.13 -6.32 -35.79
CA GLU A 35 11.36 -4.90 -36.02
C GLU A 35 10.17 -4.30 -36.80
N ASP A 36 9.18 -3.76 -36.10
CA ASP A 36 8.21 -2.86 -36.72
C ASP A 36 8.40 -1.41 -36.24
N LYS A 37 8.58 -0.56 -37.26
CA LYS A 37 9.02 0.84 -37.26
C LYS A 37 8.27 1.73 -36.28
N ILE A 38 8.93 2.14 -35.20
CA ILE A 38 8.67 3.43 -34.55
C ILE A 38 9.36 4.49 -35.43
N SER A 39 8.55 5.34 -36.05
CA SER A 39 9.00 6.43 -36.92
C SER A 39 9.96 7.36 -36.19
N SER A 40 11.07 7.72 -36.84
CA SER A 40 12.01 8.75 -36.42
C SER A 40 11.28 10.07 -36.12
N SER A 41 11.56 10.69 -34.97
CA SER A 41 11.24 12.10 -34.77
C SER A 41 11.89 12.90 -35.90
N GLY A 42 11.16 13.86 -36.50
CA GLY A 42 11.68 14.67 -37.61
C GLY A 42 12.84 15.62 -37.21
N PHE A 43 13.37 15.46 -35.99
CA PHE A 43 14.39 16.30 -35.38
C PHE A 43 15.77 16.04 -36.00
N LYS A 44 16.48 17.10 -36.37
CA LYS A 44 17.79 17.00 -37.04
C LYS A 44 18.93 17.33 -36.07
N TRP A 45 19.66 16.30 -35.68
CA TRP A 45 20.91 16.45 -34.93
C TRP A 45 22.02 17.08 -35.78
N PRO A 46 23.00 17.77 -35.16
CA PRO A 46 24.03 18.50 -35.90
C PRO A 46 24.86 17.54 -36.75
N ALA A 47 25.38 18.02 -37.89
CA ALA A 47 26.24 17.26 -38.80
C ALA A 47 25.67 15.88 -39.24
N GLY A 48 24.34 15.73 -39.31
CA GLY A 48 23.68 14.50 -39.79
C GLY A 48 23.76 13.33 -38.82
N LYS A 49 24.02 13.60 -37.54
CA LYS A 49 24.04 12.58 -36.48
C LYS A 49 22.64 11.96 -36.28
N LYS A 50 22.61 10.75 -35.73
CA LYS A 50 21.39 9.96 -35.49
C LYS A 50 20.81 10.21 -34.11
N ALA A 51 21.65 10.42 -33.10
CA ALA A 51 21.24 10.64 -31.72
C ALA A 51 22.30 11.44 -30.93
N ALA A 52 21.91 11.97 -29.77
CA ALA A 52 22.80 12.64 -28.84
C ALA A 52 23.03 11.82 -27.56
N ILE A 53 24.23 11.92 -26.99
CA ILE A 53 24.60 11.33 -25.69
C ILE A 53 25.24 12.40 -24.81
N SER A 54 24.78 12.54 -23.57
CA SER A 54 25.43 13.37 -22.55
C SER A 54 25.87 12.52 -21.39
N LEU A 55 27.12 12.70 -20.95
CA LEU A 55 27.64 12.09 -19.73
C LEU A 55 27.54 13.11 -18.61
N SER A 56 26.90 12.74 -17.51
CA SER A 56 26.70 13.61 -16.36
C SER A 56 27.02 12.93 -15.04
N PHE A 57 27.55 13.67 -14.07
CA PHE A 57 27.92 13.13 -12.77
C PHE A 57 27.54 14.06 -11.62
N ASP A 58 27.03 13.48 -10.52
CA ASP A 58 26.40 14.20 -9.42
C ASP A 58 27.34 14.40 -8.21
N ASP A 59 26.96 15.28 -7.29
CA ASP A 59 27.66 15.62 -6.04
C ASP A 59 29.04 16.29 -6.15
N GLY A 60 29.69 16.33 -7.32
CA GLY A 60 31.06 16.83 -7.44
C GLY A 60 32.09 15.98 -6.68
N ARG A 61 31.98 14.64 -6.75
CA ARG A 61 32.89 13.70 -6.07
C ARG A 61 34.33 13.88 -6.54
N ALA A 62 35.31 13.68 -5.66
CA ALA A 62 36.73 13.84 -6.02
C ALA A 62 37.17 12.91 -7.16
N SER A 63 36.63 11.69 -7.20
CA SER A 63 36.89 10.69 -8.26
C SER A 63 36.53 11.19 -9.66
N GLN A 64 35.60 12.14 -9.79
CA GLN A 64 35.19 12.70 -11.08
C GLN A 64 36.30 13.51 -11.74
N VAL A 65 37.02 14.33 -10.97
CA VAL A 65 38.18 15.09 -11.46
C VAL A 65 39.47 14.29 -11.40
N ASP A 66 39.60 13.37 -10.45
CA ASP A 66 40.82 12.58 -10.26
C ASP A 66 40.92 11.43 -11.30
N ASN A 67 39.80 10.80 -11.68
CA ASN A 67 39.76 9.66 -12.61
C ASN A 67 38.92 9.91 -13.86
N GLY A 68 37.82 10.66 -13.76
CA GLY A 68 36.89 10.90 -14.88
C GLY A 68 37.41 11.88 -15.92
N VAL A 69 37.75 13.10 -15.52
CA VAL A 69 38.27 14.16 -16.40
C VAL A 69 39.45 13.68 -17.25
N PRO A 70 40.47 12.97 -16.70
CA PRO A 70 41.54 12.39 -17.52
C PRO A 70 41.07 11.45 -18.63
N VAL A 71 40.03 10.64 -18.37
CA VAL A 71 39.43 9.75 -19.38
C VAL A 71 38.75 10.57 -20.46
N PHE A 72 37.92 11.53 -20.09
CA PHE A 72 37.18 12.32 -21.07
C PHE A 72 38.10 13.18 -21.95
N ASP A 73 39.12 13.80 -21.36
CA ASP A 73 40.12 14.58 -22.09
C ASP A 73 40.95 13.73 -23.05
N LYS A 74 41.30 12.49 -22.67
CA LYS A 74 42.00 11.52 -23.55
C LYS A 74 41.24 11.27 -24.86
N TYR A 75 39.91 11.28 -24.84
CA TYR A 75 39.06 11.02 -26.01
C TYR A 75 38.45 12.29 -26.64
N ASP A 76 38.82 13.47 -26.14
CA ASP A 76 38.21 14.74 -26.54
C ASP A 76 36.67 14.68 -26.47
N VAL A 77 36.18 14.28 -25.29
CA VAL A 77 34.78 14.21 -24.90
C VAL A 77 34.57 15.17 -23.74
N LYS A 78 33.44 15.89 -23.70
CA LYS A 78 33.09 16.78 -22.59
C LYS A 78 31.86 16.26 -21.88
N ALA A 79 31.94 16.25 -20.56
CA ALA A 79 30.92 15.79 -19.62
C ALA A 79 30.39 16.97 -18.78
N THR A 80 29.23 16.75 -18.15
CA THR A 80 28.60 17.67 -17.19
C THR A 80 28.82 17.17 -15.77
N PHE A 81 29.28 18.05 -14.89
CA PHE A 81 29.48 17.75 -13.47
C PHE A 81 28.58 18.66 -12.64
N TYR A 82 27.56 18.07 -12.02
CA TYR A 82 26.67 18.78 -11.10
C TYR A 82 27.31 18.77 -9.72
N VAL A 83 27.81 19.93 -9.30
CA VAL A 83 28.65 20.02 -8.11
C VAL A 83 27.86 20.54 -6.93
N ASN A 84 28.00 19.85 -5.79
CA ASN A 84 27.68 20.45 -4.50
C ASN A 84 28.83 21.41 -4.11
N PRO A 85 28.56 22.67 -3.74
CA PRO A 85 29.59 23.64 -3.38
C PRO A 85 30.60 23.16 -2.32
N GLU A 86 30.17 22.38 -1.32
CA GLU A 86 31.05 21.86 -0.27
C GLU A 86 32.02 20.79 -0.79
N ASN A 87 31.61 20.01 -1.79
CA ASN A 87 32.51 19.06 -2.44
C ASN A 87 33.45 19.76 -3.43
N LEU A 88 32.96 20.76 -4.16
CA LEU A 88 33.79 21.58 -5.05
C LEU A 88 34.95 22.24 -4.29
N LYS A 89 34.70 22.78 -3.09
CA LYS A 89 35.73 23.40 -2.22
C LYS A 89 36.92 22.50 -1.92
N LYS A 90 36.74 21.17 -1.93
CA LYS A 90 37.80 20.19 -1.65
C LYS A 90 38.81 20.04 -2.80
N ARG A 91 38.47 20.54 -4.00
CA ARG A 91 39.16 20.30 -5.27
C ARG A 91 39.09 21.50 -6.23
N ILE A 92 39.10 22.74 -5.72
CA ILE A 92 38.86 23.96 -6.52
C ILE A 92 39.74 24.03 -7.79
N GLU A 93 41.05 23.81 -7.65
CA GLU A 93 41.98 23.96 -8.78
C GLU A 93 41.77 22.90 -9.86
N THR A 94 41.44 21.66 -9.50
CA THR A 94 41.14 20.62 -10.50
C THR A 94 39.79 20.86 -11.17
N TRP A 95 38.80 21.40 -10.46
CA TRP A 95 37.55 21.85 -11.07
C TRP A 95 37.74 23.02 -12.06
N LYS A 96 38.62 23.99 -11.76
CA LYS A 96 38.99 25.06 -12.72
C LYS A 96 39.64 24.50 -13.98
N VAL A 97 40.52 23.50 -13.84
CA VAL A 97 41.13 22.80 -14.98
C VAL A 97 40.08 22.10 -15.82
N ALA A 98 39.19 21.31 -15.18
CA ALA A 98 38.11 20.64 -15.89
C ALA A 98 37.25 21.62 -16.69
N ALA A 99 36.90 22.76 -16.08
CA ALA A 99 36.11 23.78 -16.76
C ALA A 99 36.87 24.48 -17.90
N THR A 100 38.16 24.75 -17.73
CA THR A 100 39.05 25.28 -18.79
C THR A 100 39.16 24.32 -19.96
N ASN A 101 39.16 23.00 -19.69
CA ASN A 101 39.15 21.95 -20.69
C ASN A 101 37.80 21.82 -21.41
N GLY A 102 36.78 22.62 -21.05
CA GLY A 102 35.48 22.67 -21.72
C GLY A 102 34.40 21.79 -21.10
N HIS A 103 34.67 21.13 -19.97
CA HIS A 103 33.63 20.44 -19.21
C HIS A 103 32.61 21.43 -18.66
N GLU A 104 31.37 20.98 -18.52
CA GLU A 104 30.34 21.78 -17.88
C GLU A 104 30.38 21.56 -16.36
N ILE A 105 30.48 22.66 -15.59
CA ILE A 105 30.28 22.64 -14.14
C ILE A 105 28.91 23.25 -13.85
N ALA A 106 28.03 22.46 -13.25
CA ALA A 106 26.61 22.72 -13.13
C ALA A 106 26.12 22.65 -11.67
N ASN A 107 24.88 23.07 -11.41
CA ASN A 107 24.36 23.25 -10.05
C ASN A 107 23.67 21.96 -9.53
N HIS A 108 23.96 21.56 -8.29
CA HIS A 108 23.30 20.44 -7.61
C HIS A 108 22.58 20.80 -6.31
N THR A 109 22.47 22.08 -5.96
CA THR A 109 22.09 22.67 -4.65
C THR A 109 23.23 22.74 -3.61
N THR A 110 23.03 23.56 -2.57
CA THR A 110 24.00 23.70 -1.46
C THR A 110 23.74 22.63 -0.40
N SER A 111 22.48 22.52 0.03
CA SER A 111 22.10 21.63 1.13
C SER A 111 21.91 20.17 0.72
N HIS A 112 21.76 19.87 -0.58
CA HIS A 112 21.39 18.55 -1.09
C HIS A 112 20.09 18.03 -0.44
N PRO A 113 18.97 18.77 -0.55
CA PRO A 113 17.71 18.33 0.03
C PRO A 113 17.12 17.20 -0.82
N CYS A 114 16.66 16.11 -0.20
CA CYS A 114 16.13 14.94 -0.89
C CYS A 114 14.89 14.40 -0.15
N SER A 115 14.07 13.57 -0.80
CA SER A 115 12.78 13.14 -0.24
C SER A 115 12.93 12.39 1.09
N VAL A 116 12.00 12.59 2.03
CA VAL A 116 11.88 11.86 3.30
C VAL A 116 11.68 10.36 3.10
N ASN A 117 11.26 9.94 1.91
CA ASN A 117 11.20 8.54 1.51
C ASN A 117 12.58 7.85 1.56
N PHE A 118 13.68 8.63 1.59
CA PHE A 118 15.02 8.11 1.83
C PHE A 118 15.42 8.23 3.30
N PRO A 119 15.79 7.15 4.00
CA PRO A 119 16.08 7.19 5.44
C PRO A 119 17.15 8.20 5.87
N PHE A 120 18.10 8.54 5.00
CA PHE A 120 19.22 9.44 5.30
C PHE A 120 18.85 10.95 5.27
N THR A 121 17.65 11.32 4.84
CA THR A 121 17.28 12.72 4.55
C THR A 121 16.47 13.40 5.65
N ARG A 122 16.11 12.70 6.75
CA ARG A 122 15.19 13.19 7.80
C ARG A 122 15.56 14.54 8.45
N GLY A 123 16.79 15.05 8.27
CA GLY A 123 17.21 16.38 8.73
C GLY A 123 17.26 17.48 7.67
N ASN A 124 17.03 17.16 6.39
CA ASN A 124 17.06 18.07 5.25
C ASN A 124 16.10 17.61 4.13
N ALA A 125 14.88 17.25 4.51
CA ALA A 125 13.91 16.65 3.58
C ALA A 125 13.25 17.71 2.68
N LEU A 126 13.03 17.40 1.40
CA LEU A 126 12.32 18.29 0.46
C LEU A 126 10.89 18.60 0.90
N GLU A 127 10.27 17.68 1.63
CA GLU A 127 8.92 17.76 2.18
C GLU A 127 8.79 18.88 3.23
N ASP A 128 9.90 19.27 3.87
CA ASP A 128 9.98 20.39 4.81
C ASP A 128 10.40 21.70 4.14
N PHE A 129 10.63 21.70 2.83
CA PHE A 129 10.99 22.90 2.07
C PHE A 129 9.75 23.63 1.55
N THR A 130 9.86 24.96 1.49
CA THR A 130 9.01 25.79 0.64
C THR A 130 9.72 26.05 -0.68
N LEU A 131 8.97 26.42 -1.73
CA LEU A 131 9.56 26.88 -2.99
C LEU A 131 10.55 28.03 -2.79
N GLU A 132 10.29 28.93 -1.84
CA GLU A 132 11.16 30.06 -1.52
C GLU A 132 12.48 29.61 -0.87
N LYS A 133 12.42 28.69 0.09
CA LYS A 133 13.62 28.13 0.73
C LYS A 133 14.48 27.38 -0.30
N LEU A 134 13.87 26.59 -1.17
CA LEU A 134 14.59 25.86 -2.21
C LEU A 134 15.20 26.81 -3.25
N ALA A 135 14.47 27.85 -3.65
CA ALA A 135 14.99 28.89 -4.54
C ALA A 135 16.28 29.52 -3.98
N LEU A 136 16.28 29.88 -2.70
CA LEU A 136 17.47 30.43 -2.02
C LEU A 136 18.64 29.44 -2.00
N ASP A 137 18.38 28.16 -1.73
CA ASP A 137 19.41 27.12 -1.71
C ASP A 137 20.07 26.90 -3.08
N ILE A 138 19.26 26.93 -4.14
CA ILE A 138 19.69 26.86 -5.54
C ILE A 138 20.52 28.09 -5.92
N ASP A 139 20.02 29.29 -5.62
CA ASP A 139 20.67 30.55 -5.98
C ASP A 139 22.01 30.69 -5.23
N CYS A 140 22.05 30.32 -3.94
CA CYS A 140 23.27 30.27 -3.14
C CYS A 140 24.32 29.29 -3.72
N ALA A 141 23.89 28.13 -4.23
CA ALA A 141 24.80 27.20 -4.87
C ALA A 141 25.41 27.79 -6.15
N SER A 142 24.59 28.40 -7.00
CA SER A 142 25.05 29.06 -8.23
C SER A 142 26.07 30.17 -7.94
N ASP A 143 25.75 31.05 -6.99
CA ASP A 143 26.63 32.17 -6.63
C ASP A 143 27.94 31.67 -5.99
N THR A 144 27.88 30.60 -5.20
CA THR A 144 29.09 29.99 -4.61
C THR A 144 29.98 29.36 -5.68
N ILE A 145 29.40 28.63 -6.64
CA ILE A 145 30.16 28.03 -7.75
C ILE A 145 30.82 29.14 -8.59
N GLU A 146 30.06 30.18 -8.94
CA GLU A 146 30.59 31.33 -9.70
C GLU A 146 31.71 32.04 -8.94
N HIS A 147 31.57 32.23 -7.64
CA HIS A 147 32.61 32.84 -6.82
C HIS A 147 33.89 32.00 -6.74
N LEU A 148 33.78 30.67 -6.64
CA LEU A 148 34.93 29.78 -6.43
C LEU A 148 35.72 29.48 -7.72
N ILE A 149 35.03 29.33 -8.85
CA ILE A 149 35.65 28.91 -10.11
C ILE A 149 35.41 29.85 -11.30
N GLY A 150 34.67 30.94 -11.11
CA GLY A 150 34.45 31.98 -12.12
C GLY A 150 33.42 31.63 -13.20
N ILE A 151 32.60 30.60 -12.97
CA ILE A 151 31.62 30.09 -13.95
C ILE A 151 30.26 30.01 -13.29
N ARG A 152 29.26 30.69 -13.87
CA ARG A 152 27.87 30.60 -13.43
C ARG A 152 27.23 29.34 -14.05
N PRO A 153 26.69 28.42 -13.24
CA PRO A 153 25.98 27.24 -13.74
C PRO A 153 24.79 27.61 -14.64
N VAL A 154 24.61 26.87 -15.72
CA VAL A 154 23.47 27.05 -16.66
C VAL A 154 22.54 25.85 -16.72
N THR A 155 22.93 24.70 -16.17
CA THR A 155 22.07 23.53 -15.99
C THR A 155 22.01 23.11 -14.51
N PHE A 156 21.00 22.33 -14.17
CA PHE A 156 20.70 21.88 -12.81
C PHE A 156 20.43 20.39 -12.73
N ALA A 157 20.85 19.75 -11.64
CA ALA A 157 20.50 18.37 -11.31
C ALA A 157 19.58 18.33 -10.11
N TYR A 158 18.39 17.74 -10.29
CA TYR A 158 17.48 17.45 -9.19
C TYR A 158 18.12 16.47 -8.20
N PRO A 159 18.28 16.81 -6.92
CA PRO A 159 18.78 15.89 -5.91
C PRO A 159 17.95 14.62 -5.87
N CYS A 160 18.59 13.45 -6.01
CA CYS A 160 17.92 12.15 -6.08
C CYS A 160 16.83 12.03 -7.18
N GLY A 161 16.80 12.94 -8.17
CA GLY A 161 15.77 13.01 -9.19
C GLY A 161 14.41 13.56 -8.74
N GLN A 162 14.29 14.02 -7.49
CA GLN A 162 13.03 14.53 -6.92
C GLN A 162 12.73 15.93 -7.44
N SER A 163 11.47 16.24 -7.75
CA SER A 163 11.10 17.53 -8.37
C SER A 163 9.96 18.27 -7.66
N PHE A 164 9.64 17.82 -6.43
CA PHE A 164 8.59 18.37 -5.59
C PHE A 164 9.14 18.78 -4.21
N VAL A 165 8.49 19.76 -3.60
CA VAL A 165 8.66 20.18 -2.20
C VAL A 165 7.32 20.20 -1.49
N GLY A 166 7.33 20.19 -0.16
CA GLY A 166 6.11 20.11 0.63
C GLY A 166 5.60 18.68 0.79
N LYS A 167 4.62 18.50 1.68
CA LYS A 167 4.10 17.20 2.09
C LYS A 167 2.59 17.08 1.89
N GLY A 168 2.12 15.88 1.56
CA GLY A 168 0.70 15.58 1.34
C GLY A 168 -0.02 16.60 0.47
N GLN A 169 -0.92 17.39 1.08
CA GLN A 169 -1.78 18.35 0.35
C GLN A 169 -1.06 19.61 -0.14
N ILE A 170 0.11 19.95 0.42
CA ILE A 170 0.86 21.17 0.03
C ILE A 170 2.01 20.87 -0.92
N THR A 171 2.12 19.65 -1.44
CA THR A 171 3.17 19.22 -2.37
C THR A 171 3.11 20.05 -3.67
N GLN A 172 4.22 20.65 -4.04
CA GLN A 172 4.36 21.56 -5.18
C GLN A 172 5.58 21.19 -6.02
N SER A 173 5.41 21.13 -7.35
CA SER A 173 6.55 20.96 -8.25
C SER A 173 7.42 22.22 -8.25
N TYR A 174 8.73 22.03 -8.17
CA TYR A 174 9.71 23.11 -8.36
C TYR A 174 10.39 23.10 -9.73
N VAL A 175 9.96 22.24 -10.66
CA VAL A 175 10.33 22.34 -12.08
C VAL A 175 10.15 23.77 -12.64
N PRO A 176 9.07 24.52 -12.31
CA PRO A 176 8.95 25.94 -12.67
C PRO A 176 10.10 26.84 -12.19
N LEU A 177 10.70 26.55 -11.03
CA LEU A 177 11.83 27.31 -10.52
C LEU A 177 13.10 27.04 -11.33
N ILE A 178 13.27 25.80 -11.79
CA ILE A 178 14.40 25.37 -12.63
C ILE A 178 14.29 25.96 -14.02
N ALA A 179 13.10 25.91 -14.64
CA ALA A 179 12.81 26.49 -15.94
C ALA A 179 13.17 28.00 -16.04
N LYS A 180 13.00 28.74 -14.94
CA LYS A 180 13.30 30.18 -14.87
C LYS A 180 14.80 30.48 -14.71
N ARG A 181 15.61 29.53 -14.24
CA ARG A 181 17.00 29.73 -13.83
C ARG A 181 18.01 29.09 -14.76
N PHE A 182 17.65 27.97 -15.35
CA PHE A 182 18.56 27.10 -16.07
C PHE A 182 18.02 26.78 -17.46
N ILE A 183 18.93 26.56 -18.41
CA ILE A 183 18.55 26.13 -19.76
C ILE A 183 18.11 24.66 -19.79
N ALA A 184 18.55 23.87 -18.79
CA ALA A 184 18.03 22.54 -18.55
C ALA A 184 18.11 22.12 -17.07
N GLY A 185 17.16 21.29 -16.65
CA GLY A 185 17.16 20.57 -15.40
C GLY A 185 17.12 19.07 -15.66
N ARG A 186 17.96 18.28 -14.99
CA ARG A 186 18.10 16.84 -15.23
C ARG A 186 17.67 16.02 -14.02
N SER A 187 16.70 15.12 -14.21
CA SER A 187 16.25 14.12 -13.23
C SER A 187 17.22 12.92 -13.17
N TRP A 188 16.89 11.93 -12.34
CA TRP A 188 17.69 10.73 -12.10
C TRP A 188 16.80 9.46 -12.08
N LEU A 189 17.28 8.34 -12.62
CA LEU A 189 16.63 7.01 -12.71
C LEU A 189 15.40 6.88 -13.63
N ASP A 190 15.49 7.38 -14.86
CA ASP A 190 14.53 7.09 -15.93
C ASP A 190 15.08 6.08 -16.95
N GLU A 191 14.18 5.34 -17.61
CA GLU A 191 14.55 4.17 -18.46
C GLU A 191 14.31 4.39 -19.96
N ALA A 192 14.04 5.64 -20.35
CA ALA A 192 13.80 6.04 -21.72
C ALA A 192 14.70 7.23 -22.13
N PRO A 193 15.19 7.24 -23.38
CA PRO A 193 15.85 8.42 -23.92
C PRO A 193 14.85 9.56 -24.12
N ASN A 194 15.35 10.79 -24.06
CA ASN A 194 14.55 11.99 -24.24
C ASN A 194 14.23 12.19 -25.72
N ASP A 195 12.95 12.40 -26.07
CA ASP A 195 12.59 12.82 -27.41
C ASP A 195 12.95 14.31 -27.59
N PRO A 196 13.91 14.66 -28.47
CA PRO A 196 14.35 16.05 -28.64
C PRO A 196 13.27 16.98 -29.19
N GLN A 197 12.17 16.47 -29.73
CA GLN A 197 11.04 17.30 -30.15
C GLN A 197 10.12 17.67 -29.00
N TYR A 198 9.98 16.81 -27.98
CA TYR A 198 8.92 16.93 -26.96
C TYR A 198 9.40 16.95 -25.52
N CYS A 199 10.66 16.61 -25.24
CA CYS A 199 11.17 16.59 -23.86
C CYS A 199 11.08 17.97 -23.22
N ASP A 200 10.73 18.00 -21.93
CA ASP A 200 10.84 19.20 -21.11
C ASP A 200 12.33 19.41 -20.75
N LEU A 201 12.92 20.48 -21.28
CA LEU A 201 14.31 20.80 -20.98
C LEU A 201 14.50 21.10 -19.49
N SER A 202 13.45 21.53 -18.77
CA SER A 202 13.52 21.79 -17.33
C SER A 202 13.49 20.51 -16.49
N ASN A 203 13.14 19.37 -17.07
CA ASN A 203 13.07 18.07 -16.40
C ASN A 203 13.43 16.91 -17.36
N VAL A 204 14.67 16.94 -17.84
CA VAL A 204 15.27 15.95 -18.74
C VAL A 204 15.54 14.65 -17.99
N LEU A 205 15.15 13.54 -18.60
CA LEU A 205 15.29 12.19 -18.05
C LEU A 205 16.76 11.75 -18.03
N GLY A 206 17.25 11.35 -16.86
CA GLY A 206 18.60 10.82 -16.64
C GLY A 206 18.62 9.31 -16.39
N MET A 207 19.50 8.58 -17.08
CA MET A 207 19.65 7.12 -16.96
C MET A 207 20.92 6.77 -16.20
N SER A 208 20.86 5.86 -15.22
CA SER A 208 22.04 5.47 -14.44
C SER A 208 23.07 4.71 -15.30
N CYS A 209 24.35 5.04 -15.13
CA CYS A 209 25.48 4.25 -15.63
C CYS A 209 26.34 3.64 -14.51
N ASP A 210 25.99 3.88 -13.24
CA ASP A 210 26.66 3.26 -12.10
C ASP A 210 26.41 1.74 -12.09
N GLY A 211 27.49 0.95 -11.92
CA GLY A 211 27.43 -0.50 -11.85
C GLY A 211 27.23 -1.24 -13.18
N TYR A 212 27.07 -0.53 -14.29
CA TYR A 212 26.86 -1.12 -15.61
C TYR A 212 28.14 -1.19 -16.45
N ASP A 213 28.24 -2.26 -17.24
CA ASP A 213 29.27 -2.41 -18.27
C ASP A 213 28.87 -1.76 -19.60
N PHE A 214 29.81 -1.68 -20.54
CA PHE A 214 29.54 -1.09 -21.83
C PHE A 214 28.52 -1.88 -22.66
N ALA A 215 28.46 -3.21 -22.51
CA ALA A 215 27.52 -4.04 -23.25
C ALA A 215 26.06 -3.69 -22.90
N TYR A 216 25.78 -3.39 -21.64
CA TYR A 216 24.48 -2.89 -21.21
C TYR A 216 24.21 -1.48 -21.75
N ILE A 217 25.15 -0.54 -21.56
CA ILE A 217 24.98 0.85 -22.00
C ILE A 217 24.80 0.95 -23.52
N LYS A 218 25.48 0.09 -24.29
CA LYS A 218 25.33 0.02 -25.73
C LYS A 218 23.89 -0.29 -26.15
N LYS A 219 23.16 -1.14 -25.43
CA LYS A 219 21.74 -1.42 -25.74
C LYS A 219 20.88 -0.15 -25.61
N LEU A 220 21.17 0.70 -24.63
CA LEU A 220 20.50 1.99 -24.45
C LEU A 220 20.84 2.95 -25.58
N ILE A 221 22.11 3.00 -25.98
CA ILE A 221 22.57 3.79 -27.12
C ILE A 221 21.89 3.33 -28.42
N ASP A 222 21.82 2.02 -28.67
CA ASP A 222 21.20 1.46 -29.86
C ASP A 222 19.69 1.81 -29.90
N LYS A 223 18.97 1.66 -28.78
CA LYS A 223 17.58 2.09 -28.64
C LYS A 223 17.41 3.58 -28.92
N THR A 224 18.26 4.42 -28.32
CA THR A 224 18.24 5.88 -28.52
C THR A 224 18.49 6.25 -29.98
N THR A 225 19.42 5.56 -30.62
CA THR A 225 19.79 5.78 -32.03
C THR A 225 18.62 5.45 -32.96
N THR A 226 17.93 4.33 -32.71
CA THR A 226 16.72 3.95 -33.46
C THR A 226 15.61 4.99 -33.30
N MET A 227 15.46 5.58 -32.12
CA MET A 227 14.44 6.60 -31.83
C MET A 227 14.80 8.00 -32.31
N GLY A 228 16.07 8.25 -32.66
CA GLY A 228 16.56 9.61 -32.89
C GLY A 228 16.66 10.47 -31.62
N GLY A 229 16.80 9.83 -30.45
CA GLY A 229 16.66 10.46 -29.13
C GLY A 229 17.92 11.11 -28.56
N TRP A 230 17.78 11.64 -27.34
CA TRP A 230 18.87 12.13 -26.50
C TRP A 230 18.99 11.32 -25.21
N LEU A 231 20.12 10.61 -25.09
CA LEU A 231 20.48 9.80 -23.92
C LEU A 231 21.31 10.63 -22.94
N VAL A 232 20.85 10.81 -21.70
CA VAL A 232 21.65 11.40 -20.62
C VAL A 232 22.04 10.30 -19.65
N LEU A 233 23.33 9.94 -19.62
CA LEU A 233 23.88 8.98 -18.67
C LEU A 233 24.34 9.70 -17.41
N CYS A 234 24.04 9.11 -16.26
CA CYS A 234 24.20 9.73 -14.95
C CYS A 234 24.96 8.77 -14.04
N GLY A 235 26.05 9.26 -13.42
CA GLY A 235 26.87 8.50 -12.47
C GLY A 235 27.21 9.32 -11.23
N HIS A 236 27.81 8.68 -10.23
CA HIS A 236 28.33 9.37 -9.04
C HIS A 236 29.85 9.29 -8.98
N ASP A 237 30.40 8.21 -8.45
CA ASP A 237 31.84 7.99 -8.36
C ASP A 237 32.40 7.38 -9.65
N ILE A 238 33.66 7.65 -9.97
CA ILE A 238 34.34 7.07 -11.14
C ILE A 238 35.58 6.31 -10.67
N PHE A 239 35.56 4.98 -10.75
CA PHE A 239 36.68 4.12 -10.36
C PHE A 239 36.89 2.96 -11.34
N PRO A 240 38.10 2.34 -11.35
CA PRO A 240 38.36 1.14 -12.13
C PRO A 240 37.60 -0.10 -11.65
N GLU A 241 37.26 -0.16 -10.36
CA GLU A 241 36.61 -1.31 -9.72
C GLU A 241 35.20 -0.93 -9.24
N ALA A 242 34.25 -1.85 -9.42
CA ALA A 242 32.86 -1.64 -9.02
C ALA A 242 32.73 -1.54 -7.50
N LYS A 243 32.14 -0.44 -7.03
CA LYS A 243 31.66 -0.24 -5.65
C LYS A 243 30.23 0.31 -5.72
N ASN A 244 29.65 0.60 -4.56
CA ASN A 244 28.34 1.27 -4.51
C ASN A 244 28.40 2.61 -5.25
N GLN A 245 27.38 2.91 -6.06
CA GLN A 245 27.26 4.14 -6.88
C GLN A 245 28.54 4.49 -7.67
N THR A 246 29.09 3.51 -8.38
CA THR A 246 30.35 3.67 -9.12
C THR A 246 30.17 3.40 -10.60
N THR A 247 30.53 4.38 -11.41
CA THR A 247 30.70 4.25 -12.85
C THR A 247 32.10 3.72 -13.16
N LEU A 248 32.18 2.65 -13.95
CA LEU A 248 33.44 2.00 -14.28
C LEU A 248 34.24 2.81 -15.30
N THR A 249 35.52 3.05 -15.01
CA THR A 249 36.43 3.72 -15.94
C THR A 249 36.52 2.98 -17.29
N SER A 250 36.56 1.64 -17.28
CA SER A 250 36.57 0.82 -18.50
C SER A 250 35.34 1.04 -19.37
N MET A 251 34.15 1.09 -18.77
CA MET A 251 32.91 1.37 -19.48
C MET A 251 32.95 2.75 -20.16
N LEU A 252 33.47 3.77 -19.46
CA LEU A 252 33.60 5.11 -20.02
C LEU A 252 34.60 5.17 -21.19
N GLU A 253 35.73 4.47 -21.10
CA GLU A 253 36.71 4.40 -22.19
C GLU A 253 36.13 3.72 -23.44
N GLU A 254 35.40 2.60 -23.27
CA GLU A 254 34.72 1.91 -24.36
C GLU A 254 33.61 2.78 -24.97
N LEU A 255 32.80 3.45 -24.14
CA LEU A 255 31.76 4.35 -24.60
C LEU A 255 32.31 5.53 -25.39
N CYS A 256 33.35 6.19 -24.89
CA CYS A 256 33.97 7.31 -25.59
C CYS A 256 34.56 6.87 -26.93
N THR A 257 35.21 5.70 -26.96
CA THR A 257 35.72 5.09 -28.20
C THR A 257 34.59 4.82 -29.19
N TYR A 258 33.48 4.24 -28.72
CA TYR A 258 32.31 3.95 -29.54
C TYR A 258 31.63 5.21 -30.08
N ALA A 259 31.41 6.22 -29.22
CA ALA A 259 30.74 7.46 -29.60
C ALA A 259 31.54 8.32 -30.58
N LYS A 260 32.89 8.27 -30.52
CA LYS A 260 33.77 9.02 -31.43
C LYS A 260 33.93 8.35 -32.79
N ASN A 261 33.58 7.06 -32.96
CA ASN A 261 33.57 6.44 -34.29
C ASN A 261 32.45 7.09 -35.15
N PRO A 262 32.80 7.75 -36.28
CA PRO A 262 31.81 8.43 -37.13
C PRO A 262 30.71 7.51 -37.67
N GLU A 263 30.99 6.22 -37.89
CA GLU A 263 30.03 5.24 -38.43
C GLU A 263 28.82 5.03 -37.51
N ASN A 264 29.01 5.21 -36.19
CA ASN A 264 27.94 5.07 -35.21
C ASN A 264 26.98 6.27 -35.21
N GLY A 265 27.36 7.40 -35.82
CA GLY A 265 26.47 8.54 -36.00
C GLY A 265 26.05 9.24 -34.71
N LEU A 266 26.84 9.17 -33.63
CA LEU A 266 26.49 9.76 -32.34
C LEU A 266 27.09 11.17 -32.16
N TRP A 267 26.32 12.05 -31.52
CA TRP A 267 26.80 13.33 -31.01
C TRP A 267 26.97 13.24 -29.49
N ILE A 268 28.19 13.14 -29.01
CA ILE A 268 28.49 13.15 -27.57
C ILE A 268 28.85 14.57 -27.12
N ALA A 269 28.08 15.14 -26.20
CA ALA A 269 28.27 16.51 -25.74
C ALA A 269 27.67 16.75 -24.33
N PRO A 270 28.15 17.76 -23.58
CA PRO A 270 27.58 18.19 -22.31
C PRO A 270 26.08 18.52 -22.41
N VAL A 271 25.38 18.42 -21.28
CA VAL A 271 23.94 18.69 -21.18
C VAL A 271 23.61 20.11 -21.67
N LYS A 272 24.41 21.13 -21.31
CA LYS A 272 24.20 22.50 -21.82
C LYS A 272 24.18 22.60 -23.34
N ASP A 273 25.03 21.84 -24.03
CA ASP A 273 25.24 21.99 -25.47
C ASP A 273 24.12 21.28 -26.23
N VAL A 274 23.74 20.08 -25.77
CA VAL A 274 22.61 19.34 -26.34
C VAL A 274 21.29 20.08 -26.07
N ALA A 275 21.04 20.52 -24.83
CA ALA A 275 19.84 21.28 -24.49
C ALA A 275 19.77 22.62 -25.24
N GLY A 276 20.90 23.34 -25.34
CA GLY A 276 21.01 24.58 -26.10
C GLY A 276 20.69 24.38 -27.58
N TYR A 277 21.23 23.33 -28.20
CA TYR A 277 20.93 22.98 -29.59
C TYR A 277 19.46 22.60 -29.79
N ILE A 278 18.88 21.80 -28.89
CA ILE A 278 17.45 21.48 -28.93
C ILE A 278 16.61 22.75 -28.85
N LYS A 279 16.93 23.65 -27.93
CA LYS A 279 16.23 24.92 -27.76
C LYS A 279 16.32 25.82 -29.01
N GLU A 280 17.49 25.86 -29.64
CA GLU A 280 17.71 26.60 -30.89
C GLU A 280 16.91 25.99 -32.06
N GLN A 281 16.99 24.67 -32.25
CA GLN A 281 16.25 23.97 -33.32
C GLN A 281 14.73 24.05 -33.16
N ARG A 282 14.24 24.18 -31.92
CA ARG A 282 12.82 24.42 -31.62
C ARG A 282 12.37 25.87 -31.92
N GLY A 283 13.28 26.78 -32.28
CA GLY A 283 12.92 28.06 -32.93
C GLY A 283 12.87 29.31 -32.05
N GLY A 284 13.37 29.30 -30.81
CA GLY A 284 13.58 30.50 -29.97
C GLY A 284 12.33 31.28 -29.51
N ASN A 285 11.24 31.23 -30.27
CA ASN A 285 9.87 31.47 -29.84
C ASN A 285 9.26 30.10 -29.67
N GLU A 286 9.09 29.65 -28.43
CA GLU A 286 8.24 28.49 -28.15
C GLU A 286 6.89 28.75 -28.87
N GLU A 287 6.45 27.85 -29.75
CA GLU A 287 5.03 27.50 -29.65
C GLU A 287 4.92 26.92 -28.24
N GLU A 288 4.67 27.79 -27.25
CA GLU A 288 4.57 27.45 -25.85
C GLU A 288 3.73 26.19 -25.80
N LEU A 289 4.31 25.10 -25.28
CA LEU A 289 3.55 23.91 -24.92
C LEU A 289 2.25 24.43 -24.29
N PRO A 290 1.06 23.99 -24.76
CA PRO A 290 -0.20 24.46 -24.20
C PRO A 290 -0.09 24.46 -22.68
N ILE A 291 -0.50 25.51 -21.98
CA ILE A 291 -0.21 25.70 -20.54
C ILE A 291 -0.35 24.41 -19.73
N TYR A 292 -1.38 23.60 -20.00
CA TYR A 292 -1.59 22.31 -19.33
C TYR A 292 -0.53 21.22 -19.60
N ARG A 293 0.20 21.26 -20.71
CA ARG A 293 1.34 20.39 -21.04
C ARG A 293 2.68 20.95 -20.58
N ASN A 294 2.74 22.18 -20.10
CA ASN A 294 3.97 22.80 -19.61
C ASN A 294 4.14 22.50 -18.11
N PRO A 295 5.03 21.59 -17.69
CA PRO A 295 5.29 21.29 -16.27
C PRO A 295 5.89 22.48 -15.50
N GLY A 296 6.45 23.47 -16.20
CA GLY A 296 6.88 24.75 -15.63
C GLY A 296 5.72 25.67 -15.20
N GLN A 297 4.46 25.28 -15.41
CA GLN A 297 3.29 26.03 -14.94
C GLN A 297 2.72 25.43 -13.64
N PRO A 298 2.24 26.27 -12.69
CA PRO A 298 1.54 25.80 -11.50
C PRO A 298 0.38 24.85 -11.83
N ILE A 299 0.20 23.78 -11.04
CA ILE A 299 -0.83 22.75 -11.27
C ILE A 299 -2.22 23.37 -11.47
N GLU A 300 -2.64 24.32 -10.63
CA GLU A 300 -3.95 24.96 -10.78
C GLU A 300 -4.12 25.72 -12.11
N LYS A 301 -3.04 26.33 -12.64
CA LYS A 301 -3.08 26.95 -13.97
C LYS A 301 -3.19 25.90 -15.07
N ARG A 302 -2.51 24.78 -14.92
CA ARG A 302 -2.57 23.64 -15.86
C ARG A 302 -3.98 23.04 -15.89
N VAL A 303 -4.57 22.80 -14.72
CA VAL A 303 -5.94 22.31 -14.56
C VAL A 303 -6.94 23.28 -15.19
N GLY A 304 -6.89 24.57 -14.83
CA GLY A 304 -7.80 25.57 -15.39
C GLY A 304 -7.68 25.70 -16.92
N ASN A 305 -6.46 25.66 -17.45
CA ASN A 305 -6.24 25.69 -18.90
C ASN A 305 -6.80 24.45 -19.60
N LEU A 306 -6.54 23.25 -19.07
CA LEU A 306 -7.06 22.01 -19.64
C LEU A 306 -8.58 21.98 -19.59
N LEU A 307 -9.17 22.28 -18.43
CA LEU A 307 -10.60 22.27 -18.22
C LEU A 307 -11.35 23.21 -19.18
N SER A 308 -10.78 24.39 -19.45
CA SER A 308 -11.35 25.37 -20.40
C SER A 308 -11.37 24.88 -21.86
N LYS A 309 -10.54 23.88 -22.19
CA LYS A 309 -10.44 23.29 -23.53
C LYS A 309 -11.30 22.05 -23.68
N MET A 310 -11.85 21.49 -22.60
CA MET A 310 -12.61 20.24 -22.61
C MET A 310 -14.06 20.46 -23.05
N THR A 311 -14.58 19.54 -23.85
CA THR A 311 -16.02 19.44 -24.11
C THR A 311 -16.75 18.83 -22.91
N LEU A 312 -18.08 18.89 -22.91
CA LEU A 312 -18.89 18.24 -21.87
C LEU A 312 -18.67 16.71 -21.86
N GLU A 313 -18.57 16.10 -23.03
CA GLU A 313 -18.40 14.66 -23.20
C GLU A 313 -17.04 14.18 -22.71
N GLU A 314 -15.98 14.97 -22.93
CA GLU A 314 -14.65 14.70 -22.39
C GLU A 314 -14.62 14.87 -20.87
N LYS A 315 -15.33 15.87 -20.33
CA LYS A 315 -15.48 16.07 -18.88
C LYS A 315 -16.18 14.88 -18.23
N ILE A 316 -17.30 14.42 -18.81
CA ILE A 316 -18.02 13.23 -18.35
C ILE A 316 -17.15 11.98 -18.48
N GLY A 317 -16.37 11.87 -19.56
CA GLY A 317 -15.39 10.80 -19.73
C GLY A 317 -14.44 10.69 -18.53
N GLN A 318 -13.93 11.83 -18.02
CA GLN A 318 -13.04 11.86 -16.85
C GLN A 318 -13.71 11.42 -15.54
N LEU A 319 -15.04 11.46 -15.43
CA LEU A 319 -15.78 11.03 -14.24
C LEU A 319 -16.09 9.52 -14.24
N ASN A 320 -15.62 8.77 -15.23
CA ASN A 320 -15.90 7.35 -15.38
C ASN A 320 -14.61 6.53 -15.42
N MET A 321 -14.48 5.60 -14.46
CA MET A 321 -13.35 4.68 -14.33
C MET A 321 -13.89 3.26 -14.08
N PRO A 322 -14.54 2.64 -15.09
CA PRO A 322 -15.33 1.45 -14.89
C PRO A 322 -14.47 0.25 -14.46
N ALA A 323 -15.00 -0.53 -13.52
CA ALA A 323 -14.46 -1.79 -13.08
C ALA A 323 -14.73 -2.89 -14.10
N LEU A 324 -13.77 -3.79 -14.31
CA LEU A 324 -13.88 -4.80 -15.36
C LEU A 324 -14.77 -6.01 -14.99
N PHE A 325 -15.42 -6.02 -13.82
CA PHE A 325 -16.46 -7.02 -13.52
C PHE A 325 -17.78 -6.75 -14.26
N VAL A 326 -17.98 -5.56 -14.83
CA VAL A 326 -19.21 -5.17 -15.52
C VAL A 326 -19.33 -5.88 -16.88
N LYS A 327 -20.56 -6.21 -17.30
CA LYS A 327 -20.84 -6.97 -18.53
C LYS A 327 -20.82 -6.08 -19.77
N GLU A 328 -21.07 -4.80 -19.61
CA GLU A 328 -21.09 -3.79 -20.66
C GLU A 328 -19.72 -3.73 -21.36
N LEU A 329 -18.65 -3.89 -20.59
CA LEU A 329 -17.29 -4.01 -21.09
C LEU A 329 -16.96 -5.38 -21.72
N GLY A 330 -17.91 -6.30 -21.91
CA GLY A 330 -17.68 -7.61 -22.54
C GLY A 330 -17.67 -8.76 -21.55
N GLU A 331 -17.81 -9.99 -22.06
CA GLU A 331 -17.88 -11.20 -21.23
C GLU A 331 -16.56 -11.98 -21.23
N SER A 332 -15.85 -12.04 -22.37
CA SER A 332 -14.52 -12.65 -22.45
C SER A 332 -13.40 -11.67 -22.12
N VAL A 333 -12.21 -12.20 -21.81
CA VAL A 333 -11.00 -11.40 -21.58
C VAL A 333 -10.64 -10.57 -22.81
N GLU A 334 -10.70 -11.17 -24.00
CA GLU A 334 -10.37 -10.50 -25.26
C GLU A 334 -11.33 -9.36 -25.58
N GLU A 335 -12.64 -9.59 -25.40
CA GLU A 335 -13.66 -8.56 -25.59
C GLU A 335 -13.46 -7.39 -24.62
N LYS A 336 -13.19 -7.70 -23.34
CA LYS A 336 -12.90 -6.68 -22.32
C LYS A 336 -11.69 -5.84 -22.67
N MET A 337 -10.61 -6.49 -23.10
CA MET A 337 -9.39 -5.77 -23.49
C MET A 337 -9.63 -4.84 -24.69
N GLU A 338 -10.39 -5.27 -25.69
CA GLU A 338 -10.70 -4.43 -26.86
C GLU A 338 -11.64 -3.26 -26.48
N LYS A 339 -12.68 -3.51 -25.69
CA LYS A 339 -13.58 -2.46 -25.22
C LYS A 339 -12.89 -1.45 -24.31
N CYS A 340 -11.90 -1.86 -23.52
CA CYS A 340 -11.04 -0.93 -22.78
C CYS A 340 -10.30 0.02 -23.74
N LYS A 341 -9.74 -0.49 -24.84
CA LYS A 341 -9.09 0.37 -25.85
C LYS A 341 -10.07 1.35 -26.48
N GLN A 342 -11.30 0.91 -26.77
CA GLN A 342 -12.35 1.79 -27.31
C GLN A 342 -12.80 2.85 -26.29
N PHE A 343 -12.92 2.50 -25.01
CA PHE A 343 -13.27 3.45 -23.96
C PHE A 343 -12.16 4.48 -23.73
N ALA A 344 -10.90 4.04 -23.73
CA ALA A 344 -9.72 4.91 -23.67
C ALA A 344 -9.66 5.91 -24.84
N ARG A 345 -10.11 5.51 -26.04
CA ARG A 345 -10.23 6.41 -27.21
C ARG A 345 -11.42 7.35 -27.14
N GLY A 346 -12.46 7.01 -26.38
CA GLY A 346 -13.77 7.67 -26.43
C GLY A 346 -14.63 7.24 -27.63
N THR A 347 -14.40 6.05 -28.17
CA THR A 347 -15.18 5.47 -29.28
C THR A 347 -16.16 4.39 -28.83
N PHE A 348 -16.13 4.02 -27.55
CA PHE A 348 -17.00 2.97 -27.00
C PHE A 348 -18.47 3.42 -26.91
N ILE A 349 -18.72 4.67 -26.51
CA ILE A 349 -20.07 5.26 -26.39
C ILE A 349 -20.11 6.54 -27.19
N ASN A 350 -21.12 6.70 -28.02
CA ASN A 350 -21.36 8.00 -28.63
C ASN A 350 -21.79 9.03 -27.57
N GLY A 351 -21.06 10.15 -27.48
CA GLY A 351 -21.36 11.24 -26.57
C GLY A 351 -20.74 11.12 -25.16
N VAL A 352 -19.83 10.18 -24.93
CA VAL A 352 -19.02 10.11 -23.70
C VAL A 352 -17.57 9.76 -24.06
N GLY A 353 -16.62 10.49 -23.48
CA GLY A 353 -15.20 10.16 -23.56
C GLY A 353 -14.34 11.23 -24.22
N PRO A 354 -13.01 11.03 -24.24
CA PRO A 354 -12.27 9.83 -23.81
C PRO A 354 -12.37 9.51 -22.31
N GLY A 355 -12.24 8.23 -21.96
CA GLY A 355 -12.39 7.74 -20.58
C GLY A 355 -11.37 8.31 -19.58
N GLY A 356 -11.77 8.37 -18.30
CA GLY A 356 -10.94 8.87 -17.21
C GLY A 356 -9.92 7.87 -16.69
N GLY A 357 -10.21 6.58 -16.84
CA GLY A 357 -9.42 5.51 -16.28
C GLY A 357 -10.16 4.19 -16.25
N PHE A 358 -9.65 3.26 -15.45
CA PHE A 358 -10.24 1.95 -15.23
C PHE A 358 -9.98 1.47 -13.81
N TYR A 359 -10.84 0.57 -13.37
CA TYR A 359 -10.73 -0.12 -12.11
C TYR A 359 -10.60 -1.63 -12.35
N SER A 360 -9.74 -2.29 -11.58
CA SER A 360 -9.50 -3.73 -11.59
C SER A 360 -9.06 -4.35 -12.93
N ILE A 361 -8.24 -3.65 -13.75
CA ILE A 361 -7.73 -4.24 -15.00
C ILE A 361 -6.78 -5.42 -14.72
N PRO A 362 -5.69 -5.23 -13.94
CA PRO A 362 -4.76 -6.30 -13.59
C PRO A 362 -5.42 -7.60 -13.12
N ASP A 363 -6.34 -7.54 -12.15
CA ASP A 363 -7.00 -8.75 -11.64
C ASP A 363 -7.87 -9.44 -12.69
N ARG A 364 -8.65 -8.67 -13.46
CA ARG A 364 -9.77 -9.20 -14.25
C ARG A 364 -9.39 -9.72 -15.63
N VAL A 365 -8.33 -9.21 -16.26
CA VAL A 365 -7.97 -9.58 -17.64
C VAL A 365 -6.50 -9.89 -17.86
N LEU A 366 -5.63 -9.73 -16.86
CA LEU A 366 -4.16 -9.85 -17.02
C LEU A 366 -3.56 -10.96 -16.14
N HIS A 367 -3.96 -12.20 -16.44
CA HIS A 367 -3.66 -13.39 -15.64
C HIS A 367 -2.27 -14.02 -15.88
N LYS A 368 -1.42 -13.44 -16.74
CA LYS A 368 -0.09 -14.00 -17.07
C LYS A 368 1.06 -13.35 -16.27
N GLY A 369 0.72 -12.63 -15.20
CA GLY A 369 1.68 -11.97 -14.32
C GLY A 369 2.12 -10.56 -14.75
N THR A 370 3.06 -10.03 -13.99
CA THR A 370 3.48 -8.62 -13.97
C THR A 370 3.87 -8.04 -15.33
N LYS A 371 4.59 -8.80 -16.17
CA LYS A 371 5.04 -8.31 -17.48
C LYS A 371 3.87 -7.98 -18.40
N GLN A 372 2.86 -8.86 -18.48
CA GLN A 372 1.66 -8.64 -19.28
C GLN A 372 0.94 -7.38 -18.81
N GLN A 373 0.92 -7.15 -17.49
CA GLN A 373 0.27 -5.98 -16.91
C GLN A 373 0.92 -4.69 -17.34
N ALA A 374 2.24 -4.56 -17.13
CA ALA A 374 2.98 -3.37 -17.53
C ALA A 374 2.86 -3.09 -19.04
N GLU A 375 2.96 -4.12 -19.89
CA GLU A 375 2.85 -3.97 -21.35
C GLU A 375 1.46 -3.48 -21.78
N TYR A 376 0.38 -4.07 -21.25
CA TYR A 376 -0.97 -3.69 -21.63
C TYR A 376 -1.40 -2.34 -21.05
N LEU A 377 -1.01 -2.03 -19.81
CA LEU A 377 -1.32 -0.72 -19.21
C LEU A 377 -0.56 0.41 -19.93
N ASN A 378 0.68 0.18 -20.37
CA ASN A 378 1.39 1.10 -21.25
C ASN A 378 0.68 1.29 -22.60
N GLU A 379 0.12 0.23 -23.19
CA GLU A 379 -0.67 0.32 -24.42
C GLU A 379 -1.88 1.24 -24.23
N LEU A 380 -2.63 1.09 -23.13
CA LEU A 380 -3.77 1.96 -22.83
C LEU A 380 -3.36 3.41 -22.61
N GLN A 381 -2.24 3.66 -21.90
CA GLN A 381 -1.70 5.00 -21.76
C GLN A 381 -1.31 5.60 -23.11
N LYS A 382 -0.70 4.81 -24.00
CA LYS A 382 -0.31 5.26 -25.34
C LYS A 382 -1.53 5.71 -26.15
N ILE A 383 -2.59 4.90 -26.14
CA ILE A 383 -3.87 5.24 -26.77
C ILE A 383 -4.40 6.57 -26.24
N ALA A 384 -4.49 6.71 -24.91
CA ALA A 384 -5.02 7.93 -24.29
C ALA A 384 -4.17 9.18 -24.63
N ARG A 385 -2.85 9.02 -24.72
CA ARG A 385 -1.89 10.11 -24.98
C ARG A 385 -1.80 10.52 -26.44
N GLU A 386 -1.80 9.56 -27.36
CA GLU A 386 -1.47 9.78 -28.78
C GLU A 386 -2.71 9.81 -29.68
N GLU A 387 -3.78 9.11 -29.32
CA GLU A 387 -4.97 8.97 -30.18
C GLU A 387 -6.14 9.88 -29.76
N THR A 388 -5.99 10.65 -28.68
CA THR A 388 -7.04 11.57 -28.20
C THR A 388 -6.65 13.04 -28.36
N ARG A 389 -7.66 13.90 -28.55
CA ARG A 389 -7.48 15.33 -28.84
C ARG A 389 -6.66 16.09 -27.80
N LEU A 390 -6.87 15.79 -26.52
CA LEU A 390 -6.20 16.48 -25.40
C LEU A 390 -5.04 15.66 -24.80
N GLY A 391 -4.94 14.37 -25.10
CA GLY A 391 -3.87 13.51 -24.57
C GLY A 391 -3.91 13.37 -23.05
N ILE A 392 -5.10 13.26 -22.45
CA ILE A 392 -5.26 13.15 -20.99
C ILE A 392 -4.92 11.70 -20.58
N PRO A 393 -3.93 11.47 -19.71
CA PRO A 393 -3.56 10.11 -19.28
C PRO A 393 -4.68 9.45 -18.48
N LEU A 394 -4.68 8.13 -18.42
CA LEU A 394 -5.66 7.34 -17.67
C LEU A 394 -5.25 7.18 -16.21
N PHE A 395 -6.22 7.13 -15.31
CA PHE A 395 -6.02 6.50 -14.00
C PHE A 395 -6.23 5.00 -14.12
N ILE A 396 -5.35 4.23 -13.50
CA ILE A 396 -5.49 2.78 -13.35
C ILE A 396 -5.57 2.51 -11.87
N ILE A 397 -6.63 1.84 -11.46
CA ILE A 397 -6.97 1.60 -10.07
C ILE A 397 -7.10 0.09 -9.89
N GLU A 398 -6.59 -0.41 -8.77
CA GLU A 398 -6.74 -1.83 -8.39
C GLU A 398 -7.08 -1.93 -6.91
N GLU A 399 -7.49 -3.13 -6.50
CA GLU A 399 -7.72 -3.43 -5.08
C GLU A 399 -6.41 -3.65 -4.33
N GLY A 400 -6.44 -3.29 -3.04
CA GLY A 400 -5.28 -3.25 -2.17
C GLY A 400 -5.46 -3.90 -0.80
N THR A 401 -6.61 -4.56 -0.53
CA THR A 401 -7.07 -4.98 0.82
C THR A 401 -5.96 -5.48 1.74
N HIS A 402 -5.21 -6.49 1.29
CA HIS A 402 -4.07 -7.09 1.99
C HIS A 402 -2.87 -7.26 1.05
N GLY A 403 -2.68 -6.32 0.13
CA GLY A 403 -1.65 -6.43 -0.91
C GLY A 403 -2.17 -6.00 -2.27
N TYR A 404 -1.27 -5.91 -3.25
CA TYR A 404 -1.65 -5.59 -4.62
C TYR A 404 -2.41 -6.76 -5.25
N ARG A 405 -3.74 -6.62 -5.43
CA ARG A 405 -4.58 -7.67 -6.01
C ARG A 405 -4.33 -7.82 -7.50
N ALA A 406 -3.32 -8.60 -7.85
CA ALA A 406 -3.09 -9.03 -9.22
C ALA A 406 -2.33 -10.34 -9.28
N SER A 407 -2.35 -10.94 -10.47
CA SER A 407 -1.56 -12.12 -10.78
C SER A 407 -0.07 -11.81 -10.59
N GLY A 408 0.61 -12.55 -9.71
CA GLY A 408 2.02 -12.34 -9.37
C GLY A 408 2.31 -11.28 -8.28
N GLY A 409 1.30 -10.67 -7.64
CA GLY A 409 1.50 -9.80 -6.47
C GLY A 409 1.65 -10.57 -5.16
N THR A 410 2.33 -10.01 -4.15
CA THR A 410 2.48 -10.66 -2.84
C THR A 410 1.14 -10.70 -2.09
N ILE A 411 0.77 -11.87 -1.53
CA ILE A 411 -0.50 -12.05 -0.79
C ILE A 411 -0.19 -12.09 0.72
N PHE A 412 -0.55 -11.02 1.43
CA PHE A 412 -0.34 -10.91 2.88
C PHE A 412 -1.51 -11.54 3.66
N PRO A 413 -1.43 -11.65 5.00
CA PRO A 413 -2.60 -11.99 5.82
C PRO A 413 -3.72 -10.96 5.69
N GLU A 414 -4.96 -11.36 5.96
CA GLU A 414 -6.15 -10.50 5.87
C GLU A 414 -6.34 -9.61 7.12
N GLY A 415 -7.32 -8.71 7.08
CA GLY A 415 -7.59 -7.65 8.06
C GLY A 415 -7.42 -8.04 9.53
N LEU A 416 -8.19 -9.00 10.07
CA LEU A 416 -8.07 -9.39 11.49
C LEU A 416 -6.72 -10.02 11.85
N ALA A 417 -6.04 -10.67 10.89
CA ALA A 417 -4.68 -11.18 11.09
C ALA A 417 -3.69 -10.03 11.21
N ILE A 418 -3.75 -9.06 10.28
CA ILE A 418 -2.92 -7.84 10.33
C ILE A 418 -3.21 -7.04 11.60
N GLY A 419 -4.48 -6.85 11.95
CA GLY A 419 -4.88 -6.15 13.17
C GLY A 419 -4.36 -6.82 14.43
N SER A 420 -4.34 -8.15 14.44
CA SER A 420 -3.82 -8.94 15.56
C SER A 420 -2.29 -8.83 15.75
N THR A 421 -1.57 -8.25 14.79
CA THR A 421 -0.14 -7.96 14.95
C THR A 421 0.14 -6.86 15.97
N TRP A 422 -0.77 -5.88 16.11
CA TRP A 422 -0.59 -4.64 16.86
C TRP A 422 0.73 -3.91 16.53
N ASN A 423 1.16 -4.00 15.27
CA ASN A 423 2.45 -3.52 14.81
C ASN A 423 2.30 -2.55 13.62
N MET A 424 2.25 -1.26 13.92
CA MET A 424 1.97 -0.22 12.92
C MET A 424 3.12 -0.01 11.92
N ASP A 425 4.35 -0.33 12.30
CA ASP A 425 5.51 -0.33 11.39
C ASP A 425 5.40 -1.48 10.38
N LEU A 426 4.87 -2.63 10.81
CA LEU A 426 4.62 -3.77 9.94
C LEU A 426 3.49 -3.47 8.94
N VAL A 427 2.40 -2.86 9.40
CA VAL A 427 1.31 -2.36 8.54
C VAL A 427 1.87 -1.41 7.47
N GLU A 428 2.66 -0.40 7.86
CA GLU A 428 3.25 0.54 6.91
C GLU A 428 4.12 -0.16 5.85
N LYS A 429 4.90 -1.17 6.24
CA LYS A 429 5.72 -1.96 5.31
C LYS A 429 4.90 -2.79 4.34
N ILE A 430 3.80 -3.41 4.79
CA ILE A 430 2.89 -4.17 3.94
C ILE A 430 2.35 -3.27 2.83
N TYR A 431 1.80 -2.11 3.19
CA TYR A 431 1.20 -1.20 2.21
C TYR A 431 2.22 -0.43 1.37
N SER A 432 3.45 -0.21 1.88
CA SER A 432 4.58 0.25 1.06
C SER A 432 4.96 -0.76 -0.01
N THR A 433 4.96 -2.05 0.34
CA THR A 433 5.25 -3.13 -0.61
C THR A 433 4.15 -3.26 -1.65
N ALA A 434 2.88 -3.25 -1.23
CA ALA A 434 1.73 -3.27 -2.12
C ALA A 434 1.76 -2.11 -3.12
N ALA A 435 2.02 -0.88 -2.66
CA ALA A 435 2.13 0.29 -3.51
C ALA A 435 3.29 0.20 -4.51
N LYS A 436 4.45 -0.29 -4.07
CA LYS A 436 5.61 -0.49 -4.96
C LYS A 436 5.30 -1.49 -6.06
N GLU A 437 4.70 -2.64 -5.72
CA GLU A 437 4.32 -3.66 -6.71
C GLU A 437 3.29 -3.10 -7.70
N ALA A 438 2.23 -2.46 -7.20
CA ALA A 438 1.18 -1.87 -8.02
C ALA A 438 1.72 -0.76 -8.94
N ARG A 439 2.50 0.19 -8.40
CA ARG A 439 3.04 1.31 -9.17
C ARG A 439 4.00 0.85 -10.26
N SER A 440 4.74 -0.23 -10.02
CA SER A 440 5.70 -0.79 -10.98
C SER A 440 5.05 -1.23 -12.30
N VAL A 441 3.76 -1.61 -12.30
CA VAL A 441 3.00 -1.97 -13.50
C VAL A 441 2.14 -0.83 -14.05
N GLY A 442 2.15 0.34 -13.40
CA GLY A 442 1.36 1.51 -13.81
C GLY A 442 -0.01 1.61 -13.14
N VAL A 443 -0.22 0.98 -11.98
CA VAL A 443 -1.38 1.25 -11.11
C VAL A 443 -1.10 2.52 -10.29
N HIS A 444 -2.13 3.35 -10.12
CA HIS A 444 -2.02 4.70 -9.56
C HIS A 444 -2.73 4.85 -8.21
N GLN A 445 -3.74 4.02 -7.94
CA GLN A 445 -4.49 4.03 -6.68
C GLN A 445 -4.80 2.60 -6.25
N LEU A 446 -4.77 2.37 -4.94
CA LEU A 446 -5.20 1.11 -4.32
C LEU A 446 -6.44 1.38 -3.46
N TYR A 447 -7.49 0.58 -3.64
CA TYR A 447 -8.76 0.66 -2.90
C TYR A 447 -9.03 -0.58 -2.05
N THR A 448 -10.20 -0.59 -1.39
CA THR A 448 -10.61 -1.60 -0.40
C THR A 448 -9.64 -1.67 0.78
N LEU A 449 -9.03 -0.53 1.11
CA LEU A 449 -8.26 -0.34 2.33
C LEU A 449 -9.25 0.00 3.46
N VAL A 450 -9.84 -1.05 4.06
CA VAL A 450 -11.00 -0.92 4.96
C VAL A 450 -10.60 -0.45 6.34
N VAL A 451 -10.80 0.84 6.64
CA VAL A 451 -10.34 1.45 7.90
C VAL A 451 -11.40 1.49 9.00
N GLU A 452 -12.58 0.95 8.74
CA GLU A 452 -13.70 1.08 9.66
C GLU A 452 -13.70 0.02 10.78
N PRO A 453 -14.23 0.34 11.97
CA PRO A 453 -14.30 -0.65 13.04
C PRO A 453 -15.36 -1.72 12.77
N ASN A 454 -15.02 -2.99 12.95
CA ASN A 454 -15.93 -4.14 12.86
C ASN A 454 -16.91 -4.16 14.05
N ARG A 455 -18.20 -3.91 13.82
CA ARG A 455 -19.21 -3.80 14.90
C ARG A 455 -20.28 -4.89 14.92
N ASP A 456 -20.47 -5.61 13.82
CA ASP A 456 -21.31 -6.81 13.77
C ASP A 456 -20.56 -7.97 13.10
N PRO A 457 -19.98 -8.92 13.85
CA PRO A 457 -19.13 -9.98 13.32
C PRO A 457 -19.82 -10.93 12.31
N ARG A 458 -21.15 -10.88 12.18
CA ARG A 458 -21.92 -11.68 11.21
C ARG A 458 -21.67 -11.28 9.75
N LEU A 459 -21.29 -10.02 9.53
CA LEU A 459 -21.02 -9.49 8.20
C LEU A 459 -19.88 -10.25 7.51
N GLY A 460 -20.06 -10.54 6.22
CA GLY A 460 -19.10 -11.04 5.23
C GLY A 460 -17.73 -10.40 5.38
N ARG A 461 -17.73 -9.11 5.09
CA ARG A 461 -16.56 -8.25 4.87
C ARG A 461 -15.87 -7.76 6.15
N ASN A 462 -16.16 -8.39 7.29
CA ASN A 462 -15.38 -8.10 8.49
C ASN A 462 -13.96 -8.66 8.39
N GLU A 463 -13.71 -9.62 7.51
CA GLU A 463 -12.34 -10.11 7.28
C GLU A 463 -11.44 -8.97 6.78
N GLU A 464 -11.99 -8.04 5.98
CA GLU A 464 -11.29 -6.88 5.42
C GLU A 464 -10.92 -5.85 6.50
N GLY A 465 -11.74 -5.78 7.55
CA GLY A 465 -11.58 -4.84 8.65
C GLY A 465 -10.57 -5.35 9.69
N TYR A 466 -9.79 -4.42 10.23
CA TYR A 466 -8.66 -4.81 11.09
C TYR A 466 -9.00 -4.96 12.57
N SER A 467 -10.06 -4.31 13.06
CA SER A 467 -10.37 -4.27 14.50
C SER A 467 -11.81 -3.81 14.77
N GLU A 468 -12.33 -4.08 15.97
CA GLU A 468 -13.56 -3.42 16.48
C GLU A 468 -13.30 -2.03 17.09
N ASP A 469 -12.05 -1.65 17.27
CA ASP A 469 -11.65 -0.48 18.06
C ASP A 469 -11.35 0.76 17.21
N PRO A 470 -12.00 1.92 17.46
CA PRO A 470 -11.76 3.15 16.70
C PRO A 470 -10.33 3.67 16.79
N PHE A 471 -9.65 3.53 17.94
CA PHE A 471 -8.28 4.01 18.11
C PHE A 471 -7.29 3.16 17.31
N LEU A 472 -7.37 1.83 17.39
CA LEU A 472 -6.53 0.92 16.63
C LEU A 472 -6.78 1.07 15.12
N CYS A 473 -8.04 1.15 14.68
CA CYS A 473 -8.39 1.46 13.30
C CYS A 473 -7.80 2.80 12.84
N SER A 474 -7.78 3.83 13.70
CA SER A 474 -7.14 5.11 13.40
C SER A 474 -5.63 5.01 13.23
N ARG A 475 -4.94 4.17 14.01
CA ARG A 475 -3.50 3.92 13.83
C ARG A 475 -3.22 3.20 12.51
N ILE A 476 -4.05 2.21 12.19
CA ILE A 476 -3.93 1.43 10.95
C ILE A 476 -4.19 2.31 9.72
N ALA A 477 -5.24 3.14 9.76
CA ALA A 477 -5.53 4.10 8.69
C ALA A 477 -4.33 5.01 8.38
N GLU A 478 -3.67 5.55 9.40
CA GLU A 478 -2.46 6.35 9.19
C GLU A 478 -1.30 5.55 8.61
N SER A 479 -1.04 4.34 9.11
CA SER A 479 0.03 3.47 8.60
C SER A 479 -0.21 3.04 7.16
N ILE A 480 -1.45 2.74 6.78
CA ILE A 480 -1.85 2.44 5.40
C ILE A 480 -1.53 3.64 4.50
N VAL A 481 -1.96 4.84 4.86
CA VAL A 481 -1.75 6.05 4.05
C VAL A 481 -0.26 6.37 3.94
N LYS A 482 0.50 6.33 5.04
CA LYS A 482 1.96 6.54 5.02
C LYS A 482 2.67 5.51 4.15
N GLY A 483 2.27 4.25 4.23
CA GLY A 483 2.87 3.17 3.46
C GLY A 483 2.58 3.30 1.97
N ALA A 484 1.29 3.31 1.61
CA ALA A 484 0.86 3.29 0.22
C ALA A 484 1.09 4.62 -0.51
N GLN A 485 0.70 5.73 0.12
CA GLN A 485 0.73 7.07 -0.47
C GLN A 485 2.06 7.79 -0.22
N GLY A 486 2.62 7.63 0.98
CA GLY A 486 3.74 8.47 1.42
C GLY A 486 3.40 9.96 1.35
N GLU A 487 4.43 10.79 1.26
CA GLU A 487 4.28 12.26 1.19
C GLU A 487 4.35 12.82 -0.23
N ASP A 488 4.85 12.02 -1.19
CA ASP A 488 4.96 12.37 -2.61
C ASP A 488 4.35 11.28 -3.50
N ILE A 489 3.16 11.57 -4.04
CA ILE A 489 2.42 10.65 -4.93
C ILE A 489 2.98 10.58 -6.36
N SER A 490 3.95 11.43 -6.70
CA SER A 490 4.67 11.34 -7.98
C SER A 490 5.75 10.25 -7.96
N SER A 491 6.18 9.82 -6.77
CA SER A 491 7.19 8.78 -6.59
C SER A 491 6.81 7.45 -7.26
N LYS A 492 7.83 6.75 -7.78
CA LYS A 492 7.67 5.54 -8.61
C LYS A 492 7.26 4.28 -7.84
N ASP A 493 7.21 4.36 -6.52
CA ASP A 493 6.82 3.28 -5.61
C ASP A 493 5.61 3.64 -4.74
N LYS A 494 4.93 4.76 -5.04
CA LYS A 494 3.76 5.25 -4.31
C LYS A 494 2.49 5.25 -5.17
N VAL A 495 1.35 5.06 -4.51
CA VAL A 495 0.01 5.07 -5.09
C VAL A 495 -0.93 5.88 -4.19
N ILE A 496 -1.99 6.46 -4.72
CA ILE A 496 -3.01 7.09 -3.87
C ILE A 496 -3.70 6.01 -3.01
N ALA A 497 -3.79 6.24 -1.70
CA ALA A 497 -4.54 5.39 -0.79
C ALA A 497 -6.05 5.69 -0.90
N GLY A 498 -6.81 4.71 -1.35
CA GLY A 498 -8.27 4.71 -1.43
C GLY A 498 -8.89 4.03 -0.22
N LEU A 499 -9.30 4.83 0.76
CA LEU A 499 -9.89 4.32 2.00
C LEU A 499 -11.36 3.93 1.81
N CYS A 500 -11.75 2.82 2.42
CA CYS A 500 -13.09 2.23 2.29
C CYS A 500 -13.74 1.93 3.66
N HIS A 501 -15.07 1.96 3.81
CA HIS A 501 -16.08 2.56 2.92
C HIS A 501 -16.74 3.73 3.67
N PHE A 502 -16.71 4.93 3.11
CA PHE A 502 -17.03 6.15 3.84
C PHE A 502 -18.54 6.47 3.87
N PRO A 503 -19.09 6.77 5.05
CA PRO A 503 -18.76 6.13 6.31
C PRO A 503 -19.81 5.07 6.63
N GLY A 504 -19.34 3.93 7.08
CA GLY A 504 -20.13 2.90 7.72
C GLY A 504 -20.53 1.78 6.79
N GLN A 505 -20.05 0.58 7.10
CA GLN A 505 -20.58 -0.65 6.50
C GLN A 505 -20.71 -1.82 7.48
N SER A 506 -19.93 -1.78 8.57
CA SER A 506 -19.73 -2.90 9.49
C SER A 506 -20.88 -3.14 10.49
N GLN A 507 -21.96 -2.37 10.42
CA GLN A 507 -23.11 -2.47 11.33
C GLN A 507 -24.46 -2.37 10.59
N GLY A 508 -24.55 -2.99 9.41
CA GLY A 508 -25.82 -3.10 8.67
C GLY A 508 -26.89 -3.82 9.50
N THR A 509 -28.14 -3.36 9.39
CA THR A 509 -29.28 -3.92 10.14
C THR A 509 -29.38 -5.44 9.94
N GLY A 510 -29.42 -6.18 11.05
CA GLY A 510 -29.49 -7.64 11.03
C GLY A 510 -28.17 -8.37 10.78
N GLY A 511 -27.05 -7.64 10.63
CA GLY A 511 -25.74 -8.21 10.29
C GLY A 511 -25.62 -8.58 8.81
N TYR A 512 -26.46 -8.00 7.95
CA TYR A 512 -26.45 -8.21 6.50
C TYR A 512 -25.74 -7.07 5.78
N GLU A 513 -24.90 -7.42 4.81
CA GLU A 513 -24.22 -6.46 3.96
C GLU A 513 -25.24 -5.58 3.22
N ARG A 514 -24.88 -4.29 3.03
CA ARG A 514 -25.67 -3.29 2.29
C ARG A 514 -27.03 -2.95 2.91
N SER A 515 -27.34 -3.52 4.08
CA SER A 515 -28.51 -3.11 4.85
C SER A 515 -28.27 -1.73 5.47
N PRO A 516 -29.32 -0.92 5.68
CA PRO A 516 -29.20 0.38 6.33
C PRO A 516 -28.51 0.29 7.69
N MET A 517 -27.82 1.36 8.06
CA MET A 517 -27.23 1.53 9.38
C MET A 517 -28.11 2.42 10.24
N GLU A 518 -28.72 1.81 11.26
CA GLU A 518 -29.54 2.52 12.24
C GLU A 518 -28.68 3.03 13.41
N ILE A 519 -27.90 4.07 13.15
CA ILE A 519 -26.97 4.67 14.12
C ILE A 519 -27.30 6.13 14.39
N SER A 520 -27.00 6.60 15.60
CA SER A 520 -27.12 8.04 15.94
C SER A 520 -25.93 8.85 15.42
N GLU A 521 -26.09 10.16 15.25
CA GLU A 521 -24.97 11.05 14.91
C GLU A 521 -23.82 10.98 15.93
N ARG A 522 -24.14 10.78 17.21
CA ARG A 522 -23.14 10.56 18.26
C ARG A 522 -22.29 9.33 17.94
N GLN A 523 -22.93 8.20 17.63
CA GLN A 523 -22.23 6.97 17.31
C GLN A 523 -21.42 7.09 16.01
N LEU A 524 -21.94 7.80 14.99
CA LEU A 524 -21.18 8.13 13.79
C LEU A 524 -19.87 8.85 14.15
N ARG A 525 -19.94 9.89 14.99
CA ARG A 525 -18.78 10.70 15.40
C ARG A 525 -17.79 9.96 16.32
N GLU A 526 -18.29 9.22 17.30
CA GLU A 526 -17.47 8.56 18.31
C GLU A 526 -16.84 7.24 17.82
N VAL A 527 -17.51 6.52 16.89
CA VAL A 527 -17.09 5.18 16.49
C VAL A 527 -16.57 5.14 15.06
N PHE A 528 -17.33 5.67 14.10
CA PHE A 528 -17.04 5.42 12.68
C PHE A 528 -16.15 6.49 12.06
N LEU A 529 -16.25 7.77 12.47
CA LEU A 529 -15.42 8.86 11.93
C LEU A 529 -13.96 8.94 12.40
N PRO A 530 -13.54 8.45 13.59
CA PRO A 530 -12.15 8.61 14.05
C PRO A 530 -11.09 8.06 13.08
N PRO A 531 -11.25 6.86 12.46
CA PRO A 531 -10.28 6.36 11.48
C PRO A 531 -10.18 7.23 10.23
N TRP A 532 -11.29 7.85 9.81
CA TRP A 532 -11.32 8.77 8.68
C TRP A 532 -10.63 10.10 9.00
N GLU A 533 -10.84 10.64 10.20
CA GLU A 533 -10.11 11.83 10.65
C GLU A 533 -8.60 11.56 10.69
N ALA A 534 -8.18 10.40 11.19
CA ALA A 534 -6.78 9.99 11.20
C ALA A 534 -6.21 9.83 9.78
N GLY A 535 -6.89 9.08 8.91
CA GLY A 535 -6.46 8.89 7.51
C GLY A 535 -6.42 10.19 6.69
N ILE A 536 -7.40 11.08 6.88
CA ILE A 536 -7.56 12.28 6.05
C ILE A 536 -6.80 13.48 6.63
N LYS A 537 -7.07 13.88 7.88
CA LYS A 537 -6.46 15.09 8.44
C LYS A 537 -5.02 14.86 8.88
N LYS A 538 -4.73 13.71 9.50
CA LYS A 538 -3.40 13.43 10.04
C LYS A 538 -2.45 12.87 8.98
N ALA A 539 -2.92 11.95 8.14
CA ALA A 539 -2.08 11.30 7.12
C ALA A 539 -2.29 11.79 5.68
N GLY A 540 -3.35 12.55 5.38
CA GLY A 540 -3.51 13.20 4.08
C GLY A 540 -4.01 12.30 2.95
N ALA A 541 -4.84 11.28 3.24
CA ALA A 541 -5.43 10.40 2.22
C ALA A 541 -6.12 11.17 1.08
N LEU A 542 -5.99 10.66 -0.16
CA LEU A 542 -6.52 11.30 -1.38
C LEU A 542 -7.58 10.47 -2.12
N GLY A 543 -7.95 9.29 -1.62
CA GLY A 543 -9.05 8.48 -2.16
C GLY A 543 -10.03 8.06 -1.07
N VAL A 544 -11.32 8.14 -1.38
CA VAL A 544 -12.43 7.69 -0.53
C VAL A 544 -13.47 6.99 -1.41
N MET A 545 -13.95 5.81 -1.00
CA MET A 545 -15.09 5.16 -1.63
C MET A 545 -16.36 5.39 -0.80
N ALA A 546 -17.42 5.92 -1.41
CA ALA A 546 -18.73 6.07 -0.76
C ALA A 546 -19.38 4.69 -0.58
N THR A 547 -19.86 4.40 0.64
CA THR A 547 -20.44 3.09 1.01
C THR A 547 -21.88 2.89 0.52
N TYR A 548 -22.35 1.63 0.50
CA TYR A 548 -23.74 1.28 0.18
C TYR A 548 -24.80 1.73 1.19
N PRO A 549 -24.64 1.50 2.51
CA PRO A 549 -25.75 1.67 3.45
C PRO A 549 -26.31 3.09 3.47
N SER A 550 -27.61 3.17 3.73
CA SER A 550 -28.26 4.41 4.14
C SER A 550 -28.09 4.65 5.64
N ILE A 551 -27.85 5.91 6.01
CA ILE A 551 -27.84 6.41 7.39
C ILE A 551 -28.96 7.45 7.48
N ASP A 552 -29.80 7.36 8.51
CA ASP A 552 -31.02 8.17 8.66
C ASP A 552 -31.93 8.13 7.41
N GLY A 553 -31.96 6.99 6.70
CA GLY A 553 -32.79 6.77 5.52
C GLY A 553 -32.28 7.40 4.22
N ILE A 554 -31.04 7.90 4.19
CA ILE A 554 -30.42 8.47 2.98
C ILE A 554 -29.19 7.62 2.59
N PRO A 555 -29.17 6.98 1.40
CA PRO A 555 -27.98 6.30 0.88
C PRO A 555 -26.80 7.24 0.82
N THR A 556 -25.61 6.75 1.16
CA THR A 556 -24.43 7.62 1.22
C THR A 556 -24.12 8.28 -0.12
N HIS A 557 -24.31 7.59 -1.25
CA HIS A 557 -24.16 8.16 -2.59
C HIS A 557 -25.10 9.35 -2.89
N ALA A 558 -26.17 9.55 -2.12
CA ALA A 558 -27.09 10.68 -2.26
C ALA A 558 -27.03 11.68 -1.08
N SER A 559 -26.10 11.49 -0.13
CA SER A 559 -26.05 12.26 1.12
C SER A 559 -25.05 13.41 1.08
N GLU A 560 -25.54 14.63 0.84
CA GLU A 560 -24.73 15.86 0.95
C GLU A 560 -24.21 16.07 2.38
N LYS A 561 -24.99 15.68 3.40
CA LYS A 561 -24.56 15.70 4.81
C LYS A 561 -23.26 14.92 5.00
N LEU A 562 -23.18 13.69 4.48
CA LEU A 562 -22.02 12.83 4.66
C LEU A 562 -20.87 13.23 3.73
N LEU A 563 -21.13 13.29 2.41
CA LEU A 563 -20.08 13.41 1.40
C LEU A 563 -19.60 14.84 1.16
N THR A 564 -20.36 15.85 1.57
CA THR A 564 -19.95 17.26 1.47
C THR A 564 -19.74 17.87 2.85
N ASN A 565 -20.78 17.98 3.69
CA ASN A 565 -20.64 18.69 4.97
C ASN A 565 -19.61 18.01 5.88
N ILE A 566 -19.74 16.71 6.14
CA ILE A 566 -18.78 16.01 7.00
C ILE A 566 -17.46 15.79 6.26
N LEU A 567 -17.47 15.11 5.11
CA LEU A 567 -16.22 14.70 4.45
C LEU A 567 -15.39 15.88 3.93
N ARG A 568 -16.00 16.84 3.23
CA ARG A 568 -15.26 17.92 2.55
C ARG A 568 -15.07 19.14 3.44
N GLU A 569 -16.05 19.48 4.27
CA GLU A 569 -16.01 20.68 5.11
C GLU A 569 -15.42 20.38 6.49
N GLU A 570 -15.95 19.41 7.24
CA GLU A 570 -15.45 19.08 8.60
C GLU A 570 -14.13 18.29 8.59
N LEU A 571 -13.99 17.30 7.70
CA LEU A 571 -12.79 16.48 7.54
C LEU A 571 -11.78 17.05 6.54
N GLU A 572 -12.14 18.14 5.86
CA GLU A 572 -11.29 18.86 4.91
C GLU A 572 -10.77 18.02 3.73
N PHE A 573 -11.43 16.92 3.37
CA PHE A 573 -10.96 16.00 2.34
C PHE A 573 -10.79 16.70 0.97
N LYS A 574 -9.62 16.56 0.34
CA LYS A 574 -9.29 17.19 -0.96
C LYS A 574 -9.17 16.23 -2.15
N GLY A 575 -9.26 14.92 -1.88
CA GLY A 575 -9.08 13.84 -2.86
C GLY A 575 -10.32 13.54 -3.71
N LEU A 576 -10.44 12.30 -4.20
CA LEU A 576 -11.59 11.81 -4.97
C LEU A 576 -12.57 11.02 -4.11
N VAL A 577 -13.87 11.28 -4.28
CA VAL A 577 -14.92 10.36 -3.85
C VAL A 577 -15.32 9.48 -5.03
N MET A 578 -15.08 8.19 -4.90
CA MET A 578 -15.53 7.18 -5.86
C MET A 578 -16.85 6.58 -5.42
N SER A 579 -17.72 6.24 -6.37
CA SER A 579 -18.86 5.37 -6.09
C SER A 579 -18.33 3.98 -5.72
N GLU A 580 -19.02 3.25 -4.85
CA GLU A 580 -18.93 1.79 -4.85
C GLU A 580 -19.64 1.17 -6.09
N GLY A 581 -19.51 -0.15 -6.25
CA GLY A 581 -20.02 -0.91 -7.40
C GLY A 581 -21.55 -0.89 -7.50
N TYR A 582 -22.12 -0.36 -8.59
CA TYR A 582 -23.56 -0.12 -8.73
C TYR A 582 -24.14 0.85 -7.68
N GLY A 583 -23.32 1.75 -7.13
CA GLY A 583 -23.73 2.69 -6.09
C GLY A 583 -24.79 3.71 -6.54
N PHE A 584 -24.97 3.98 -7.83
CA PHE A 584 -26.06 4.87 -8.28
C PHE A 584 -27.40 4.13 -8.38
N ALA A 585 -27.36 2.82 -8.64
CA ALA A 585 -28.55 1.96 -8.63
C ALA A 585 -29.19 1.87 -7.25
N THR A 586 -28.42 1.96 -6.15
CA THR A 586 -28.99 1.95 -4.79
C THR A 586 -29.96 3.11 -4.58
N ILE A 587 -29.65 4.30 -5.10
CA ILE A 587 -30.53 5.49 -5.03
C ILE A 587 -31.89 5.21 -5.67
N VAL A 588 -31.92 4.46 -6.78
CA VAL A 588 -33.17 4.06 -7.45
C VAL A 588 -33.85 2.92 -6.70
N GLN A 589 -33.11 1.91 -6.26
CA GLN A 589 -33.63 0.73 -5.56
C GLN A 589 -34.28 1.11 -4.22
N GLU A 590 -33.69 2.04 -3.49
CA GLU A 590 -34.22 2.62 -2.26
C GLU A 590 -35.28 3.70 -2.50
N ARG A 591 -35.65 3.93 -3.77
CA ARG A 591 -36.77 4.79 -4.20
C ARG A 591 -36.57 6.28 -3.91
N LEU A 592 -35.33 6.74 -3.90
CA LEU A 592 -35.00 8.17 -3.83
C LEU A 592 -35.02 8.84 -5.21
N ALA A 593 -34.98 8.07 -6.30
CA ALA A 593 -35.02 8.54 -7.68
C ALA A 593 -35.84 7.60 -8.55
N ASP A 594 -36.59 8.15 -9.53
CA ASP A 594 -37.41 7.35 -10.44
C ASP A 594 -36.56 6.54 -11.43
N ASN A 595 -35.36 7.03 -11.74
CA ASN A 595 -34.45 6.41 -12.71
C ASN A 595 -33.00 6.90 -12.52
N GLN A 596 -32.08 6.31 -13.29
CA GLN A 596 -30.66 6.62 -13.26
C GLN A 596 -30.33 8.08 -13.63
N LYS A 597 -31.12 8.72 -14.50
CA LYS A 597 -30.89 10.13 -14.86
C LYS A 597 -31.11 11.04 -13.64
N GLU A 598 -32.15 10.80 -12.86
CA GLU A 598 -32.37 11.54 -11.61
C GLU A 598 -31.35 11.14 -10.52
N ALA A 599 -30.97 9.86 -10.43
CA ALA A 599 -29.94 9.41 -9.49
C ALA A 599 -28.60 10.14 -9.72
N GLY A 600 -28.21 10.35 -10.98
CA GLY A 600 -27.01 11.13 -11.32
C GLY A 600 -27.03 12.57 -10.79
N ILE A 601 -28.19 13.23 -10.79
CA ILE A 601 -28.35 14.58 -10.21
C ILE A 601 -28.07 14.55 -8.71
N LYS A 602 -28.63 13.57 -8.00
CA LYS A 602 -28.46 13.45 -6.55
C LYS A 602 -27.00 13.14 -6.19
N ALA A 603 -26.38 12.22 -6.90
CA ALA A 603 -25.02 11.79 -6.60
C ALA A 603 -23.95 12.87 -6.82
N ILE A 604 -24.01 13.61 -7.94
CA ILE A 604 -23.02 14.68 -8.20
C ILE A 604 -23.22 15.87 -7.25
N ASN A 605 -24.46 16.12 -6.82
CA ASN A 605 -24.74 17.17 -5.84
C ASN A 605 -24.29 16.77 -4.43
N ALA A 606 -24.45 15.50 -4.05
CA ALA A 606 -23.98 14.97 -2.78
C ALA A 606 -22.46 15.02 -2.65
N GLY A 607 -21.74 14.78 -3.74
CA GLY A 607 -20.29 14.92 -3.80
C GLY A 607 -19.52 13.73 -4.37
N VAL A 608 -20.20 12.78 -5.04
CA VAL A 608 -19.51 11.66 -5.71
C VAL A 608 -18.81 12.18 -6.97
N ASP A 609 -17.49 12.04 -7.04
CA ASP A 609 -16.70 12.55 -8.17
C ASP A 609 -16.66 11.57 -9.34
N VAL A 610 -16.44 10.28 -9.05
CA VAL A 610 -16.15 9.26 -10.07
C VAL A 610 -17.06 8.05 -9.92
N GLY A 611 -17.67 7.61 -11.03
CA GLY A 611 -18.34 6.32 -11.11
C GLY A 611 -17.35 5.19 -11.44
N ILE A 612 -17.32 4.13 -10.62
CA ILE A 612 -16.54 2.92 -10.91
C ILE A 612 -17.35 1.85 -11.63
N THR A 613 -18.64 2.11 -11.86
CA THR A 613 -19.52 1.21 -12.60
C THR A 613 -19.98 1.90 -13.86
N TYR A 614 -20.28 1.10 -14.88
CA TYR A 614 -20.85 1.56 -16.12
C TYR A 614 -22.36 1.82 -15.95
N GLU A 615 -22.71 2.87 -15.20
CA GLU A 615 -24.10 3.21 -14.90
C GLU A 615 -24.57 4.44 -15.69
N PRO A 616 -25.80 4.45 -16.24
CA PRO A 616 -26.31 5.59 -17.00
C PRO A 616 -26.27 6.91 -16.23
N ALA A 617 -26.36 6.88 -14.89
CA ALA A 617 -26.30 8.07 -14.04
C ALA A 617 -25.13 9.01 -14.36
N TYR A 618 -23.95 8.48 -14.69
CA TYR A 618 -22.72 9.25 -14.96
C TYR A 618 -22.29 9.20 -16.44
N MET A 619 -23.17 8.74 -17.34
CA MET A 619 -22.88 8.59 -18.78
C MET A 619 -23.67 9.61 -19.61
N VAL A 620 -24.31 9.18 -20.71
CA VAL A 620 -25.11 10.05 -21.58
C VAL A 620 -26.20 10.83 -20.81
N PRO A 621 -26.97 10.21 -19.88
CA PRO A 621 -27.92 10.95 -19.04
C PRO A 621 -27.33 12.11 -18.23
N MET A 622 -26.08 12.02 -17.78
CA MET A 622 -25.40 13.13 -17.11
C MET A 622 -25.22 14.32 -18.06
N ALA A 623 -24.83 14.06 -19.31
CA ALA A 623 -24.70 15.09 -20.34
C ALA A 623 -26.05 15.76 -20.64
N GLU A 624 -27.11 14.96 -20.74
CA GLU A 624 -28.47 15.45 -20.91
C GLU A 624 -28.90 16.35 -19.77
N ASN A 625 -28.68 15.93 -18.51
CA ASN A 625 -29.01 16.75 -17.34
C ASN A 625 -28.33 18.13 -17.36
N VAL A 626 -27.09 18.21 -17.82
CA VAL A 626 -26.39 19.50 -17.96
C VAL A 626 -27.00 20.33 -19.08
N ARG A 627 -27.27 19.73 -20.25
CA ARG A 627 -27.84 20.44 -21.41
C ARG A 627 -29.28 20.92 -21.15
N GLU A 628 -30.05 20.16 -20.37
CA GLU A 628 -31.42 20.48 -19.95
C GLU A 628 -31.46 21.50 -18.81
N GLY A 629 -30.32 21.82 -18.19
CA GLY A 629 -30.23 22.76 -17.07
C GLY A 629 -30.57 22.19 -15.71
N ASN A 630 -30.74 20.86 -15.59
CA ASN A 630 -30.98 20.17 -14.32
C ASN A 630 -29.72 20.15 -13.43
N ILE A 631 -28.52 20.23 -14.05
CA ILE A 631 -27.24 20.32 -13.36
C ILE A 631 -26.43 21.47 -13.97
N HIS A 632 -25.92 22.37 -13.14
CA HIS A 632 -25.01 23.41 -13.63
C HIS A 632 -23.64 22.83 -13.96
N ILE A 633 -23.05 23.22 -15.10
CA ILE A 633 -21.75 22.71 -15.58
C ILE A 633 -20.62 22.83 -14.54
N SER A 634 -20.70 23.83 -13.64
CA SER A 634 -19.70 24.00 -12.59
C SER A 634 -19.58 22.80 -11.64
N LYS A 635 -20.65 22.00 -11.45
CA LYS A 635 -20.60 20.78 -10.63
C LYS A 635 -19.72 19.71 -11.30
N ILE A 636 -19.87 19.55 -12.62
CA ILE A 636 -19.00 18.68 -13.43
C ILE A 636 -17.56 19.20 -13.39
N ASP A 637 -17.37 20.50 -13.57
CA ASP A 637 -16.05 21.13 -13.55
C ASP A 637 -15.32 20.93 -12.21
N GLN A 638 -16.04 20.97 -11.09
CA GLN A 638 -15.48 20.71 -9.77
C GLN A 638 -14.97 19.26 -9.63
N ALA A 639 -15.76 18.27 -10.04
CA ALA A 639 -15.35 16.86 -10.00
C ALA A 639 -14.16 16.59 -10.95
N VAL A 640 -14.23 17.10 -12.19
CA VAL A 640 -13.13 16.95 -13.16
C VAL A 640 -11.85 17.65 -12.68
N THR A 641 -11.96 18.81 -12.04
CA THR A 641 -10.81 19.53 -11.47
C THR A 641 -10.05 18.66 -10.46
N ARG A 642 -10.77 17.92 -9.60
CA ARG A 642 -10.15 17.00 -8.62
C ARG A 642 -9.42 15.86 -9.32
N VAL A 643 -10.04 15.25 -10.34
CA VAL A 643 -9.42 14.18 -11.15
C VAL A 643 -8.14 14.68 -11.82
N LEU A 644 -8.22 15.82 -12.52
CA LEU A 644 -7.09 16.37 -13.26
C LEU A 644 -5.95 16.80 -12.33
N ARG A 645 -6.26 17.41 -11.18
CA ARG A 645 -5.26 17.82 -10.18
C ARG A 645 -4.40 16.63 -9.76
N LEU A 646 -5.02 15.52 -9.38
CA LEU A 646 -4.28 14.33 -8.97
C LEU A 646 -3.45 13.74 -10.11
N LYS A 647 -3.96 13.72 -11.36
CA LYS A 647 -3.18 13.27 -12.52
C LYS A 647 -1.94 14.13 -12.75
N PHE A 648 -2.03 15.44 -12.54
CA PHE A 648 -0.87 16.34 -12.60
C PHE A 648 0.08 16.14 -11.42
N GLN A 649 -0.42 16.02 -10.19
CA GLN A 649 0.40 15.80 -8.99
C GLN A 649 1.18 14.48 -9.07
N MET A 650 0.59 13.43 -9.67
CA MET A 650 1.25 12.15 -9.90
C MET A 650 2.25 12.15 -11.08
N GLY A 651 2.37 13.27 -11.81
CA GLY A 651 3.29 13.40 -12.95
C GLY A 651 2.87 12.64 -14.21
N LEU A 652 1.60 12.25 -14.35
CA LEU A 652 1.15 11.39 -15.46
C LEU A 652 1.12 12.11 -16.81
N PHE A 653 1.09 13.44 -16.82
CA PHE A 653 1.18 14.21 -18.06
C PHE A 653 2.59 14.23 -18.63
N GLU A 654 3.59 13.99 -17.78
CA GLU A 654 5.01 13.93 -18.11
C GLU A 654 5.43 12.48 -18.37
N ASN A 655 5.18 11.58 -17.41
CA ASN A 655 5.69 10.20 -17.40
C ASN A 655 4.59 9.18 -17.06
N PRO A 656 3.67 8.85 -17.98
CA PRO A 656 2.59 7.88 -17.73
C PRO A 656 3.00 6.41 -17.91
N PHE A 657 4.21 6.12 -18.40
CA PHE A 657 4.64 4.77 -18.78
C PHE A 657 5.59 4.15 -17.75
N VAL A 658 5.60 2.83 -17.68
CA VAL A 658 6.48 2.03 -16.81
C VAL A 658 7.37 1.07 -17.62
N ASP A 659 8.41 0.50 -16.99
CA ASP A 659 9.24 -0.54 -17.61
C ASP A 659 8.79 -1.94 -17.19
N PRO A 660 8.40 -2.82 -18.14
CA PRO A 660 7.97 -4.17 -17.81
C PRO A 660 9.05 -5.06 -17.17
N GLY A 661 10.33 -4.82 -17.47
CA GLY A 661 11.44 -5.58 -16.89
C GLY A 661 11.68 -5.24 -15.43
N GLN A 662 11.56 -3.96 -15.05
CA GLN A 662 11.62 -3.53 -13.65
C GLN A 662 10.38 -3.95 -12.88
N ALA A 663 9.20 -3.90 -13.50
CA ALA A 663 7.97 -4.39 -12.87
C ALA A 663 8.16 -5.82 -12.37
N VAL A 664 8.65 -6.72 -13.24
CA VAL A 664 8.92 -8.13 -12.87
C VAL A 664 9.92 -8.27 -11.71
N LYS A 665 10.91 -7.39 -11.61
CA LYS A 665 11.89 -7.41 -10.49
C LYS A 665 11.33 -6.82 -9.20
N ALA A 666 10.31 -5.98 -9.28
CA ALA A 666 9.71 -5.32 -8.13
C ALA A 666 8.60 -6.16 -7.48
N SER A 667 7.98 -7.09 -8.20
CA SER A 667 6.90 -7.97 -7.71
C SER A 667 7.41 -9.25 -7.07
N HIS A 668 6.73 -9.68 -5.99
CA HIS A 668 6.88 -10.99 -5.33
C HIS A 668 8.32 -11.35 -4.97
N THR A 669 9.08 -10.34 -4.56
CA THR A 669 10.48 -10.46 -4.14
C THR A 669 10.66 -11.38 -2.93
N PRO A 670 11.83 -11.98 -2.72
CA PRO A 670 12.12 -12.71 -1.48
C PRO A 670 11.85 -11.89 -0.21
N GLU A 671 12.12 -10.59 -0.25
CA GLU A 671 11.86 -9.67 0.86
C GLU A 671 10.37 -9.49 1.14
N SER A 672 9.53 -9.41 0.11
CA SER A 672 8.07 -9.32 0.29
C SER A 672 7.47 -10.63 0.79
N GLN A 673 8.01 -11.77 0.36
CA GLN A 673 7.63 -13.09 0.89
C GLN A 673 8.00 -13.26 2.37
N GLU A 674 9.18 -12.80 2.78
CA GLU A 674 9.58 -12.81 4.20
C GLU A 674 8.69 -11.86 5.02
N LEU A 675 8.30 -10.71 4.45
CA LEU A 675 7.36 -9.81 5.08
C LEU A 675 5.97 -10.45 5.26
N ALA A 676 5.48 -11.20 4.27
CA ALA A 676 4.23 -11.96 4.38
C ALA A 676 4.32 -13.04 5.48
N LEU A 677 5.44 -13.76 5.57
CA LEU A 677 5.71 -14.71 6.65
C LEU A 677 5.75 -14.04 8.03
N GLN A 678 6.42 -12.88 8.14
CA GLN A 678 6.47 -12.10 9.37
C GLN A 678 5.06 -11.66 9.81
N ALA A 679 4.27 -11.12 8.89
CA ALA A 679 2.89 -10.69 9.16
C ALA A 679 2.02 -11.87 9.63
N ALA A 680 2.12 -13.02 8.97
CA ALA A 680 1.38 -14.22 9.37
C ALA A 680 1.77 -14.68 10.78
N LYS A 681 3.07 -14.73 11.10
CA LYS A 681 3.57 -15.09 12.45
C LYS A 681 3.06 -14.14 13.52
N GLU A 682 3.20 -12.84 13.29
CA GLU A 682 2.81 -11.81 14.26
C GLU A 682 1.29 -11.71 14.44
N GLY A 683 0.50 -12.12 13.44
CA GLY A 683 -0.95 -12.12 13.49
C GLY A 683 -1.57 -13.34 14.18
N ILE A 684 -0.85 -14.46 14.31
CA ILE A 684 -1.34 -15.66 14.98
C ILE A 684 -1.52 -15.42 16.49
N VAL A 685 -2.72 -15.75 16.99
CA VAL A 685 -3.09 -15.60 18.40
C VAL A 685 -3.19 -16.97 19.06
N LEU A 686 -2.45 -17.17 20.16
CA LEU A 686 -2.59 -18.36 20.98
C LEU A 686 -3.74 -18.16 21.97
N LEU A 687 -4.89 -18.79 21.72
CA LEU A 687 -6.09 -18.62 22.55
C LEU A 687 -6.06 -19.49 23.81
N LYS A 688 -5.42 -20.66 23.74
CA LYS A 688 -5.36 -21.61 24.84
C LYS A 688 -4.13 -22.51 24.71
N ASN A 689 -3.49 -22.86 25.83
CA ASN A 689 -2.35 -23.79 25.87
C ASN A 689 -2.22 -24.49 27.24
N GLU A 690 -3.15 -25.39 27.55
CA GLU A 690 -3.13 -26.17 28.78
C GLU A 690 -1.99 -27.19 28.81
N GLY A 691 -1.35 -27.34 29.98
CA GLY A 691 -0.28 -28.31 30.18
C GLY A 691 1.00 -28.03 29.39
N ASN A 692 1.14 -26.83 28.80
CA ASN A 692 2.22 -26.48 27.88
C ASN A 692 2.34 -27.47 26.71
N LEU A 693 1.20 -27.87 26.13
CA LEU A 693 1.17 -28.76 24.97
C LEU A 693 1.95 -28.17 23.78
N LEU A 694 1.79 -26.87 23.54
CA LEU A 694 2.59 -26.12 22.59
C LEU A 694 3.75 -25.38 23.29
N PRO A 695 4.92 -25.26 22.64
CA PRO A 695 5.25 -25.81 21.32
C PRO A 695 5.50 -27.33 21.35
N LEU A 696 5.18 -28.00 20.25
CA LEU A 696 5.41 -29.43 20.03
C LEU A 696 6.90 -29.76 19.93
N ASP A 697 7.28 -30.97 20.38
CA ASP A 697 8.63 -31.49 20.20
C ASP A 697 8.89 -31.78 18.71
N LYS A 698 10.02 -31.28 18.18
CA LYS A 698 10.45 -31.55 16.80
C LYS A 698 10.78 -33.03 16.53
N ASN A 699 11.02 -33.82 17.57
CA ASN A 699 11.28 -35.26 17.51
C ASN A 699 9.99 -36.11 17.62
N ILE A 700 8.82 -35.48 17.54
CA ILE A 700 7.54 -36.19 17.52
C ILE A 700 7.53 -37.25 16.40
N LYS A 701 7.05 -38.45 16.71
CA LYS A 701 7.16 -39.60 15.81
C LYS A 701 5.97 -39.70 14.87
N SER A 702 4.80 -39.25 15.29
CA SER A 702 3.57 -39.37 14.52
C SER A 702 2.60 -38.22 14.79
N ILE A 703 2.10 -37.63 13.70
CA ILE A 703 1.16 -36.51 13.70
C ILE A 703 -0.04 -36.88 12.83
N ALA A 704 -1.24 -36.67 13.34
CA ALA A 704 -2.45 -36.68 12.53
C ALA A 704 -2.86 -35.23 12.23
N VAL A 705 -2.81 -34.82 10.96
CA VAL A 705 -3.31 -33.53 10.49
C VAL A 705 -4.70 -33.77 9.92
N ILE A 706 -5.70 -33.11 10.48
CA ILE A 706 -7.11 -33.43 10.26
C ILE A 706 -7.89 -32.15 9.97
N GLY A 707 -8.90 -32.21 9.11
CA GLY A 707 -9.89 -31.14 8.96
C GLY A 707 -9.94 -30.52 7.57
N PRO A 708 -11.03 -29.81 7.25
CA PRO A 708 -11.29 -29.29 5.91
C PRO A 708 -10.23 -28.28 5.44
N ASN A 709 -9.66 -27.51 6.36
CA ASN A 709 -8.72 -26.42 6.04
C ASN A 709 -7.25 -26.83 6.22
N ALA A 710 -6.98 -28.11 6.49
CA ALA A 710 -5.62 -28.59 6.73
C ALA A 710 -4.75 -28.63 5.47
N ASP A 711 -5.35 -28.88 4.31
CA ASP A 711 -4.68 -29.00 3.01
C ASP A 711 -5.48 -28.24 1.94
N ASP A 712 -5.83 -26.99 2.26
CA ASP A 712 -6.55 -26.08 1.37
C ASP A 712 -5.74 -24.78 1.20
N GLU A 713 -5.28 -24.53 -0.02
CA GLU A 713 -4.51 -23.33 -0.34
C GLU A 713 -5.37 -22.07 -0.25
N ARG A 714 -6.62 -22.12 -0.75
CA ARG A 714 -7.44 -20.94 -1.00
C ARG A 714 -8.08 -20.40 0.28
N ASN A 715 -8.46 -21.27 1.22
CA ASN A 715 -9.04 -20.86 2.49
C ASN A 715 -8.06 -20.03 3.36
N GLN A 716 -6.76 -20.00 3.03
CA GLN A 716 -5.77 -19.18 3.74
C GLN A 716 -5.60 -17.77 3.16
N LEU A 717 -6.23 -17.45 2.03
CA LEU A 717 -5.92 -16.23 1.26
C LEU A 717 -6.99 -15.14 1.32
N GLY A 718 -8.17 -15.45 1.85
CA GLY A 718 -9.27 -14.50 1.99
C GLY A 718 -9.89 -14.05 0.69
N ASP A 719 -10.86 -13.16 0.81
CA ASP A 719 -11.40 -12.44 -0.31
C ASP A 719 -10.42 -11.38 -0.84
N TYR A 720 -10.81 -10.67 -1.89
CA TYR A 720 -9.92 -9.76 -2.63
C TYR A 720 -8.53 -10.34 -3.03
N THR A 721 -8.35 -11.67 -3.02
CA THR A 721 -7.24 -12.38 -3.67
C THR A 721 -7.45 -12.47 -5.17
N SER A 722 -6.35 -12.44 -5.92
CA SER A 722 -6.40 -12.44 -7.39
C SER A 722 -7.11 -13.67 -7.98
N LEU A 723 -7.78 -13.48 -9.12
CA LEU A 723 -8.39 -14.60 -9.85
C LEU A 723 -7.35 -15.67 -10.23
N SER A 724 -6.13 -15.23 -10.57
CA SER A 724 -5.02 -16.10 -10.95
C SER A 724 -3.86 -15.99 -9.99
N VAL A 725 -3.85 -16.87 -9.00
CA VAL A 725 -2.74 -17.05 -8.04
C VAL A 725 -1.59 -17.77 -8.77
N LEU A 726 -0.42 -17.13 -8.82
CA LEU A 726 0.81 -17.68 -9.41
C LEU A 726 1.86 -18.05 -8.37
N GLN A 727 1.60 -17.68 -7.11
CA GLN A 727 2.45 -17.87 -5.97
C GLN A 727 2.33 -19.31 -5.47
N ASP A 728 3.43 -19.88 -4.99
CA ASP A 728 3.40 -21.15 -4.28
C ASP A 728 2.80 -20.93 -2.88
N ILE A 729 1.63 -21.53 -2.64
CA ILE A 729 0.91 -21.40 -1.37
C ILE A 729 1.24 -22.59 -0.48
N VAL A 730 1.69 -22.33 0.74
CA VAL A 730 2.02 -23.40 1.70
C VAL A 730 0.78 -23.71 2.54
N THR A 731 0.26 -24.93 2.44
CA THR A 731 -0.83 -25.41 3.31
C THR A 731 -0.34 -25.73 4.72
N VAL A 732 -1.25 -25.81 5.70
CA VAL A 732 -0.90 -26.23 7.07
C VAL A 732 -0.25 -27.61 7.07
N LEU A 733 -0.78 -28.53 6.26
CA LEU A 733 -0.22 -29.86 6.08
C LEU A 733 1.22 -29.79 5.55
N ASP A 734 1.49 -28.98 4.54
CA ASP A 734 2.82 -28.87 3.94
C ASP A 734 3.81 -28.16 4.86
N GLY A 735 3.40 -27.09 5.57
CA GLY A 735 4.21 -26.44 6.60
C GLY A 735 4.64 -27.43 7.70
N ILE A 736 3.71 -28.28 8.17
CA ILE A 736 4.03 -29.32 9.17
C ILE A 736 5.01 -30.34 8.59
N LYS A 737 4.79 -30.86 7.38
CA LYS A 737 5.71 -31.81 6.72
C LYS A 737 7.11 -31.21 6.57
N ASN A 738 7.21 -29.92 6.24
CA ASN A 738 8.47 -29.22 6.05
C ASN A 738 9.25 -29.03 7.36
N LYS A 739 8.56 -29.01 8.51
CA LYS A 739 9.17 -28.80 9.83
C LYS A 739 9.62 -30.07 10.55
N VAL A 740 8.98 -31.20 10.27
CA VAL A 740 9.30 -32.47 10.93
C VAL A 740 10.34 -33.28 10.14
N PRO A 741 11.17 -34.10 10.79
CA PRO A 741 12.09 -34.97 10.06
C PRO A 741 11.32 -35.97 9.18
N ALA A 742 11.89 -36.38 8.05
CA ALA A 742 11.27 -37.34 7.13
C ALA A 742 10.91 -38.70 7.76
N SER A 743 11.48 -39.03 8.93
CA SER A 743 11.12 -40.21 9.72
C SER A 743 9.82 -40.07 10.52
N ALA A 744 9.35 -38.84 10.75
CA ALA A 744 8.07 -38.60 11.42
C ALA A 744 6.92 -38.97 10.48
N LYS A 745 5.95 -39.72 11.00
CA LYS A 745 4.78 -40.15 10.24
C LYS A 745 3.70 -39.07 10.32
N VAL A 746 3.54 -38.31 9.25
CA VAL A 746 2.42 -37.37 9.08
C VAL A 746 1.29 -38.08 8.33
N SER A 747 0.12 -38.18 8.96
CA SER A 747 -1.10 -38.70 8.31
C SER A 747 -2.13 -37.60 8.14
N TYR A 748 -2.73 -37.50 6.97
CA TYR A 748 -3.76 -36.52 6.66
C TYR A 748 -5.14 -37.18 6.52
N VAL A 749 -6.17 -36.55 7.09
CA VAL A 749 -7.58 -36.89 6.86
C VAL A 749 -8.41 -35.62 6.77
N LYS A 750 -9.09 -35.38 5.64
CA LYS A 750 -9.96 -34.20 5.47
C LYS A 750 -11.05 -34.12 6.54
N GLY A 751 -11.65 -35.26 6.88
CA GLY A 751 -12.58 -35.37 8.01
C GLY A 751 -14.01 -34.94 7.67
N CYS A 752 -14.24 -33.70 7.22
CA CYS A 752 -15.54 -33.22 6.75
C CYS A 752 -15.36 -32.05 5.78
N ASP A 753 -16.46 -31.57 5.19
CA ASP A 753 -16.50 -30.28 4.50
C ASP A 753 -16.94 -29.16 5.48
N VAL A 754 -16.55 -27.91 5.21
CA VAL A 754 -16.93 -26.73 6.03
C VAL A 754 -18.44 -26.55 6.10
N LEU A 755 -19.14 -26.71 4.98
CA LEU A 755 -20.61 -26.77 4.94
C LEU A 755 -21.10 -28.21 4.89
N LYS A 756 -22.35 -28.44 5.31
CA LYS A 756 -22.96 -29.77 5.31
C LYS A 756 -23.38 -30.20 3.90
N THR A 757 -22.41 -30.60 3.10
CA THR A 757 -22.52 -31.03 1.69
C THR A 757 -22.60 -32.57 1.53
N GLY A 758 -22.29 -33.31 2.59
CA GLY A 758 -22.40 -34.78 2.65
C GLY A 758 -21.07 -35.54 2.74
N HIS A 759 -19.91 -34.87 2.75
CA HIS A 759 -18.62 -35.51 3.01
C HIS A 759 -18.41 -35.73 4.52
N ASP A 760 -18.30 -36.99 4.94
CA ASP A 760 -18.09 -37.40 6.33
C ASP A 760 -17.05 -38.52 6.42
N GLU A 761 -15.91 -38.20 7.02
CA GLU A 761 -14.79 -39.09 7.31
C GLU A 761 -14.40 -39.04 8.80
N ILE A 762 -15.33 -38.67 9.68
CA ILE A 762 -15.06 -38.50 11.12
C ILE A 762 -14.48 -39.79 11.73
N GLU A 763 -14.98 -40.96 11.35
CA GLU A 763 -14.46 -42.24 11.83
C GLU A 763 -13.02 -42.50 11.35
N LYS A 764 -12.66 -42.05 10.14
CA LYS A 764 -11.28 -42.15 9.64
C LYS A 764 -10.36 -41.21 10.43
N ALA A 765 -10.82 -39.98 10.69
CA ALA A 765 -10.10 -39.00 11.49
C ALA A 765 -9.83 -39.52 12.92
N ARG A 766 -10.85 -40.12 13.57
CA ARG A 766 -10.71 -40.78 14.87
C ARG A 766 -9.64 -41.88 14.87
N LYS A 767 -9.62 -42.72 13.83
CA LYS A 767 -8.61 -43.78 13.68
C LYS A 767 -7.20 -43.25 13.43
N ALA A 768 -7.08 -42.13 12.71
CA ALA A 768 -5.79 -41.47 12.49
C ALA A 768 -5.26 -40.86 13.81
N ALA A 769 -6.09 -40.11 14.52
CA ALA A 769 -5.74 -39.50 15.81
C ALA A 769 -5.29 -40.55 16.84
N LYS A 770 -5.99 -41.68 16.97
CA LYS A 770 -5.62 -42.76 17.91
C LYS A 770 -4.25 -43.40 17.63
N LYS A 771 -3.72 -43.23 16.41
CA LYS A 771 -2.42 -43.77 15.98
C LYS A 771 -1.30 -42.72 15.98
N ALA A 772 -1.60 -41.49 16.38
CA ALA A 772 -0.66 -40.38 16.41
C ALA A 772 -0.32 -39.99 17.85
N ASP A 773 0.84 -39.36 18.02
CA ASP A 773 1.27 -38.78 19.31
C ASP A 773 0.52 -37.47 19.58
N VAL A 774 0.15 -36.75 18.52
CA VAL A 774 -0.69 -35.53 18.55
C VAL A 774 -1.63 -35.50 17.35
N ALA A 775 -2.82 -34.93 17.54
CA ALA A 775 -3.75 -34.58 16.48
C ALA A 775 -3.83 -33.06 16.32
N ILE A 776 -3.64 -32.56 15.10
CA ILE A 776 -3.79 -31.16 14.72
C ILE A 776 -5.05 -31.09 13.86
N VAL A 777 -6.08 -30.39 14.34
CA VAL A 777 -7.39 -30.28 13.69
C VAL A 777 -7.58 -28.86 13.17
N VAL A 778 -7.65 -28.68 11.86
CA VAL A 778 -7.72 -27.38 11.17
C VAL A 778 -9.13 -27.17 10.62
N VAL A 779 -9.84 -26.19 11.15
CA VAL A 779 -11.26 -25.91 10.88
C VAL A 779 -11.47 -24.40 10.66
N GLY A 780 -12.67 -24.01 10.25
CA GLY A 780 -13.07 -22.61 10.15
C GLY A 780 -14.02 -22.38 8.99
N GLU A 781 -13.65 -21.49 8.08
CA GLU A 781 -14.49 -20.97 7.01
C GLU A 781 -13.95 -21.32 5.62
N ASN A 782 -14.83 -21.23 4.60
CA ASN A 782 -14.50 -21.33 3.19
C ASN A 782 -14.30 -19.94 2.59
N GLU A 783 -13.32 -19.80 1.71
CA GLU A 783 -13.11 -18.61 0.90
C GLU A 783 -14.34 -18.25 0.05
N TRP A 784 -14.52 -16.95 -0.22
CA TRP A 784 -15.74 -16.39 -0.79
C TRP A 784 -16.17 -16.94 -2.17
N ARG A 785 -15.24 -17.37 -3.01
CA ARG A 785 -15.49 -17.96 -4.34
C ARG A 785 -15.55 -19.48 -4.31
N ALA A 786 -15.47 -20.12 -3.15
CA ALA A 786 -15.47 -21.57 -3.07
C ALA A 786 -16.70 -22.15 -3.78
N THR A 787 -16.51 -23.19 -4.56
CA THR A 787 -17.60 -23.91 -5.24
C THR A 787 -17.60 -25.40 -4.90
N ASP A 788 -18.78 -25.98 -4.79
CA ASP A 788 -18.91 -27.43 -4.74
C ASP A 788 -18.59 -28.08 -6.11
N SER A 789 -18.61 -29.41 -6.16
CA SER A 789 -18.36 -30.18 -7.39
C SER A 789 -19.39 -29.94 -8.52
N ARG A 790 -20.50 -29.25 -8.24
CA ARG A 790 -21.54 -28.87 -9.19
C ARG A 790 -21.45 -27.40 -9.61
N GLY A 791 -20.48 -26.64 -9.07
CA GLY A 791 -20.30 -25.22 -9.34
C GLY A 791 -21.19 -24.31 -8.50
N ASN A 792 -21.88 -24.82 -7.47
CA ASN A 792 -22.66 -23.96 -6.57
C ASN A 792 -21.72 -23.25 -5.59
N SER A 793 -21.96 -21.96 -5.32
CA SER A 793 -21.18 -21.20 -4.35
C SER A 793 -21.38 -21.75 -2.93
N ILE A 794 -20.28 -22.03 -2.26
CA ILE A 794 -20.19 -22.55 -0.88
C ILE A 794 -19.25 -21.72 0.01
N GLY A 795 -18.83 -20.53 -0.45
CA GLY A 795 -18.06 -19.58 0.36
C GLY A 795 -18.85 -19.10 1.56
N THR A 796 -18.20 -18.95 2.71
CA THR A 796 -18.84 -18.60 3.99
C THR A 796 -18.36 -17.28 4.57
N VAL A 797 -17.31 -16.68 4.04
CA VAL A 797 -16.75 -15.39 4.47
C VAL A 797 -16.37 -14.56 3.23
N GLY A 798 -16.27 -13.24 3.36
CA GLY A 798 -16.03 -12.27 2.29
C GLY A 798 -17.27 -11.56 1.75
N GLU A 799 -17.10 -10.74 0.70
CA GLU A 799 -18.20 -9.97 0.08
C GLU A 799 -19.41 -10.84 -0.33
N GLY A 800 -20.58 -10.47 0.19
CA GLY A 800 -21.86 -11.16 0.00
C GLY A 800 -22.01 -12.48 0.76
N LYS A 801 -21.10 -12.80 1.70
CA LYS A 801 -21.06 -14.06 2.47
C LYS A 801 -21.32 -13.83 3.96
N ASP A 802 -22.47 -13.23 4.26
CA ASP A 802 -22.94 -12.99 5.63
C ASP A 802 -23.43 -14.28 6.30
N MET A 803 -23.21 -14.38 7.61
CA MET A 803 -23.57 -15.57 8.40
C MET A 803 -24.49 -15.22 9.56
N ALA A 804 -25.62 -15.93 9.68
CA ALA A 804 -26.55 -15.73 10.80
C ALA A 804 -26.02 -16.29 12.13
N SER A 805 -25.22 -17.36 12.07
CA SER A 805 -24.55 -17.98 13.22
C SER A 805 -23.04 -17.83 13.09
N LEU A 806 -22.38 -17.60 14.22
CA LEU A 806 -20.91 -17.57 14.33
C LEU A 806 -20.35 -18.92 14.79
N ASP A 807 -21.19 -19.92 15.05
CA ASP A 807 -20.73 -21.26 15.38
C ASP A 807 -20.05 -21.92 14.15
N LEU A 808 -19.15 -22.87 14.39
CA LEU A 808 -18.53 -23.66 13.31
C LEU A 808 -19.62 -24.35 12.47
N THR A 809 -19.57 -24.14 11.16
CA THR A 809 -20.54 -24.73 10.23
C THR A 809 -20.27 -26.21 9.96
N GLY A 810 -21.26 -26.89 9.38
CA GLY A 810 -21.07 -28.25 8.87
C GLY A 810 -20.99 -29.30 9.98
N LEU A 811 -19.99 -30.16 9.90
CA LEU A 811 -19.71 -31.22 10.89
C LEU A 811 -18.40 -30.98 11.66
N GLN A 812 -17.90 -29.74 11.62
CA GLN A 812 -16.57 -29.40 12.11
C GLN A 812 -16.46 -29.58 13.63
N GLU A 813 -17.46 -29.16 14.41
CA GLU A 813 -17.44 -29.38 15.86
C GLU A 813 -17.54 -30.87 16.22
N GLU A 814 -18.36 -31.64 15.51
CA GLU A 814 -18.46 -33.09 15.66
C GLU A 814 -17.15 -33.80 15.35
N LEU A 815 -16.43 -33.34 14.31
CA LEU A 815 -15.09 -33.83 13.98
C LEU A 815 -14.10 -33.59 15.13
N ILE A 816 -14.07 -32.38 15.70
CA ILE A 816 -13.20 -32.05 16.84
C ILE A 816 -13.57 -32.92 18.04
N ARG A 817 -14.86 -33.05 18.38
CA ARG A 817 -15.35 -33.89 19.48
C ARG A 817 -14.90 -35.34 19.31
N ALA A 818 -15.04 -35.90 18.11
CA ALA A 818 -14.66 -37.27 17.83
C ALA A 818 -13.15 -37.49 17.95
N VAL A 819 -12.33 -36.56 17.44
CA VAL A 819 -10.86 -36.60 17.58
C VAL A 819 -10.46 -36.48 19.05
N HIS A 820 -10.97 -35.47 19.76
CA HIS A 820 -10.65 -35.26 21.18
C HIS A 820 -11.03 -36.49 22.04
N SER A 821 -12.15 -37.16 21.74
CA SER A 821 -12.61 -38.35 22.47
C SER A 821 -11.66 -39.56 22.41
N THR A 822 -10.65 -39.56 21.53
CA THR A 822 -9.65 -40.64 21.50
C THR A 822 -8.67 -40.57 22.68
N GLY A 823 -8.61 -39.44 23.37
CA GLY A 823 -7.60 -39.14 24.40
C GLY A 823 -6.23 -38.74 23.81
N THR A 824 -6.13 -38.58 22.48
CA THR A 824 -4.92 -38.05 21.83
C THR A 824 -4.82 -36.55 22.14
N PRO A 825 -3.64 -36.02 22.54
CA PRO A 825 -3.42 -34.59 22.64
C PRO A 825 -3.85 -33.88 21.36
N THR A 826 -4.79 -32.94 21.48
CA THR A 826 -5.45 -32.32 20.32
C THR A 826 -5.17 -30.82 20.33
N VAL A 827 -4.67 -30.31 19.21
CA VAL A 827 -4.52 -28.88 18.92
C VAL A 827 -5.58 -28.51 17.89
N VAL A 828 -6.36 -27.47 18.13
CA VAL A 828 -7.28 -26.91 17.12
C VAL A 828 -6.68 -25.64 16.53
N ILE A 829 -6.70 -25.54 15.22
CA ILE A 829 -6.27 -24.35 14.45
C ILE A 829 -7.50 -23.82 13.73
N LEU A 830 -7.77 -22.53 13.91
CA LEU A 830 -8.87 -21.82 13.27
C LEU A 830 -8.33 -21.02 12.07
N ILE A 831 -8.94 -21.21 10.90
CA ILE A 831 -8.71 -20.42 9.69
C ILE A 831 -10.04 -19.80 9.26
N ASN A 832 -10.22 -18.52 9.53
CA ASN A 832 -11.49 -17.78 9.44
C ASN A 832 -11.25 -16.28 9.30
N GLY A 833 -12.19 -15.58 8.67
CA GLY A 833 -12.10 -14.13 8.48
C GLY A 833 -12.86 -13.32 9.52
N ARG A 834 -13.75 -13.94 10.30
CA ARG A 834 -14.51 -13.31 11.39
C ARG A 834 -14.34 -14.08 12.70
N PRO A 835 -14.65 -13.50 13.88
CA PRO A 835 -14.58 -14.25 15.13
C PRO A 835 -15.64 -15.37 15.17
N LEU A 836 -15.20 -16.60 15.45
CA LEU A 836 -16.07 -17.77 15.55
C LEU A 836 -16.40 -18.11 17.01
N SER A 837 -17.67 -18.44 17.24
CA SER A 837 -18.19 -18.93 18.52
C SER A 837 -17.83 -20.40 18.72
N THR A 838 -16.72 -20.66 19.41
CA THR A 838 -16.13 -22.01 19.59
C THR A 838 -16.17 -22.46 21.06
N ARG A 839 -17.34 -22.31 21.71
CA ARG A 839 -17.51 -22.56 23.16
C ARG A 839 -17.03 -23.94 23.60
N TRP A 840 -17.53 -25.00 22.95
CA TRP A 840 -17.17 -26.36 23.36
C TRP A 840 -15.69 -26.64 23.16
N VAL A 841 -15.10 -26.15 22.06
CA VAL A 841 -13.67 -26.27 21.78
C VAL A 841 -12.86 -25.58 22.89
N SER A 842 -13.21 -24.35 23.24
CA SER A 842 -12.56 -23.55 24.30
C SER A 842 -12.62 -24.22 25.67
N GLU A 843 -13.73 -24.87 26.00
CA GLU A 843 -13.91 -25.58 27.27
C GLU A 843 -13.15 -26.92 27.35
N ASN A 844 -12.93 -27.61 26.23
CA ASN A 844 -12.51 -29.03 26.25
C ASN A 844 -11.15 -29.31 25.60
N VAL A 845 -10.74 -28.54 24.59
CA VAL A 845 -9.48 -28.78 23.87
C VAL A 845 -8.31 -28.11 24.62
N PRO A 846 -7.14 -28.77 24.74
CA PRO A 846 -6.03 -28.22 25.51
C PRO A 846 -5.31 -27.06 24.83
N ALA A 847 -5.21 -27.04 23.49
CA ALA A 847 -4.55 -25.96 22.76
C ALA A 847 -5.37 -25.47 21.56
N ILE A 848 -5.47 -24.14 21.43
CA ILE A 848 -6.23 -23.47 20.37
C ILE A 848 -5.37 -22.34 19.80
N VAL A 849 -5.18 -22.36 18.48
CA VAL A 849 -4.47 -21.35 17.71
C VAL A 849 -5.45 -20.70 16.76
N GLU A 850 -5.61 -19.38 16.86
CA GLU A 850 -6.35 -18.57 15.89
C GLU A 850 -5.34 -18.04 14.88
N ALA A 851 -5.43 -18.53 13.64
CA ALA A 851 -4.55 -18.14 12.55
C ALA A 851 -5.21 -17.12 11.61
N TRP A 852 -6.50 -16.84 11.80
CA TRP A 852 -7.30 -15.99 10.92
C TRP A 852 -7.17 -16.44 9.45
N ILE A 853 -6.98 -15.50 8.53
CA ILE A 853 -6.61 -15.75 7.14
C ILE A 853 -5.14 -15.33 6.98
N PRO A 854 -4.20 -16.28 6.99
CA PRO A 854 -2.77 -16.00 7.21
C PRO A 854 -1.96 -15.70 5.94
N GLY A 855 -2.56 -15.63 4.76
CA GLY A 855 -1.88 -15.31 3.50
C GLY A 855 -1.03 -16.46 2.93
N GLU A 856 -0.20 -16.15 1.92
CA GLU A 856 0.51 -17.18 1.12
C GLU A 856 1.52 -18.02 1.92
N LYS A 857 2.06 -17.46 3.01
CA LYS A 857 3.01 -18.10 3.92
C LYS A 857 2.35 -18.66 5.18
N GLY A 858 1.03 -18.78 5.18
CA GLY A 858 0.25 -19.18 6.35
C GLY A 858 0.65 -20.53 6.94
N GLY A 859 0.79 -21.56 6.10
CA GLY A 859 1.21 -22.88 6.55
C GLY A 859 2.59 -22.88 7.23
N ASP A 860 3.55 -22.10 6.71
CA ASP A 860 4.87 -21.94 7.30
C ASP A 860 4.80 -21.23 8.66
N ALA A 861 4.04 -20.14 8.75
CA ALA A 861 3.86 -19.38 10.00
C ALA A 861 3.19 -20.23 11.09
N ILE A 862 2.14 -20.97 10.74
CA ILE A 862 1.44 -21.89 11.64
C ILE A 862 2.40 -22.98 12.12
N ALA A 863 3.20 -23.57 11.23
CA ALA A 863 4.18 -24.57 11.62
C ALA A 863 5.27 -24.00 12.54
N ASP A 864 5.75 -22.78 12.28
CA ASP A 864 6.72 -22.10 13.15
C ASP A 864 6.17 -21.88 14.57
N VAL A 865 4.90 -21.52 14.71
CA VAL A 865 4.22 -21.42 16.01
C VAL A 865 4.09 -22.79 16.67
N LEU A 866 3.59 -23.80 15.95
CA LEU A 866 3.36 -25.13 16.49
C LEU A 866 4.63 -25.76 17.05
N PHE A 867 5.78 -25.59 16.38
CA PHE A 867 7.06 -26.18 16.80
C PHE A 867 7.97 -25.23 17.57
N GLY A 868 7.50 -24.01 17.86
CA GLY A 868 8.18 -23.03 18.72
C GLY A 868 9.43 -22.41 18.11
N ASP A 869 9.52 -22.41 16.77
CA ASP A 869 10.46 -21.56 16.02
C ASP A 869 10.05 -20.09 16.10
N TYR A 870 8.75 -19.86 16.32
CA TYR A 870 8.19 -18.57 16.68
C TYR A 870 7.37 -18.67 17.96
N ASN A 871 7.55 -17.70 18.86
CA ASN A 871 6.71 -17.55 20.05
C ASN A 871 5.52 -16.66 19.68
N PRO A 872 4.27 -17.17 19.70
CA PRO A 872 3.10 -16.40 19.29
C PRO A 872 2.99 -15.11 20.09
N SER A 873 2.71 -14.02 19.38
CA SER A 873 2.66 -12.66 19.93
C SER A 873 1.40 -11.89 19.56
N GLY A 874 0.55 -12.46 18.69
CA GLY A 874 -0.68 -11.83 18.26
C GLY A 874 -1.65 -11.64 19.43
N ARG A 875 -2.44 -10.57 19.36
CA ARG A 875 -3.54 -10.28 20.30
C ARG A 875 -4.81 -10.00 19.52
N LEU A 876 -5.93 -10.58 19.95
CA LEU A 876 -7.23 -10.37 19.31
C LEU A 876 -7.51 -8.87 19.13
N SER A 877 -7.67 -8.42 17.89
CA SER A 877 -8.12 -7.06 17.57
C SER A 877 -9.65 -6.91 17.57
N ILE A 878 -10.37 -7.98 17.93
CA ILE A 878 -11.84 -8.03 18.00
C ILE A 878 -12.27 -8.93 19.17
N THR A 879 -13.39 -8.61 19.80
CA THR A 879 -13.99 -9.44 20.86
C THR A 879 -14.64 -10.69 20.24
N VAL A 880 -14.39 -11.86 20.82
CA VAL A 880 -14.99 -13.12 20.35
C VAL A 880 -16.25 -13.43 21.17
N PRO A 881 -17.46 -13.43 20.56
CA PRO A 881 -18.69 -13.76 21.26
C PRO A 881 -18.77 -15.25 21.62
N ARG A 882 -19.55 -15.54 22.66
CA ARG A 882 -19.97 -16.91 23.03
C ARG A 882 -21.08 -17.47 22.15
N HIS A 883 -21.85 -16.59 21.50
CA HIS A 883 -22.99 -16.93 20.66
C HIS A 883 -23.45 -15.68 19.91
N SER A 884 -24.00 -15.82 18.69
CA SER A 884 -24.55 -14.69 17.91
C SER A 884 -25.66 -13.93 18.62
N GLY A 885 -26.36 -14.57 19.55
CA GLY A 885 -27.40 -13.93 20.38
C GLY A 885 -26.86 -12.92 21.42
N GLN A 886 -25.54 -12.83 21.61
CA GLN A 886 -24.93 -11.78 22.43
C GLN A 886 -24.78 -10.46 21.68
N LEU A 887 -24.92 -10.46 20.35
CA LEU A 887 -24.61 -9.28 19.54
C LEU A 887 -25.60 -8.13 19.78
N PRO A 888 -25.12 -6.87 19.79
CA PRO A 888 -23.70 -6.48 19.66
C PRO A 888 -22.89 -6.74 20.94
N VAL A 889 -21.62 -7.13 20.78
CA VAL A 889 -20.65 -7.31 21.87
C VAL A 889 -19.27 -6.81 21.43
N TYR A 890 -18.72 -5.89 22.21
CA TYR A 890 -17.41 -5.27 22.00
C TYR A 890 -16.92 -4.72 23.35
N TYR A 891 -15.62 -4.54 23.51
CA TYR A 891 -15.04 -4.22 24.81
C TYR A 891 -15.40 -2.81 25.31
N ASN A 892 -15.45 -1.82 24.41
CA ASN A 892 -15.73 -0.42 24.72
C ASN A 892 -17.24 -0.14 24.81
N HIS A 893 -17.96 -0.99 25.55
CA HIS A 893 -19.40 -0.85 25.74
C HIS A 893 -19.74 0.23 26.78
N ASN A 894 -20.91 0.85 26.63
CA ASN A 894 -21.43 1.77 27.63
C ASN A 894 -21.82 1.04 28.94
N PRO A 895 -21.82 1.72 30.11
CA PRO A 895 -22.15 1.11 31.39
C PRO A 895 -23.55 0.48 31.43
N ALA A 896 -23.61 -0.79 31.83
CA ALA A 896 -24.88 -1.46 32.16
C ALA A 896 -25.35 -1.07 33.57
N LYS A 897 -26.67 -0.99 33.79
CA LYS A 897 -27.28 -0.64 35.10
C LYS A 897 -27.26 -1.83 36.08
N LYS A 898 -26.08 -2.44 36.30
CA LYS A 898 -25.88 -3.64 37.12
C LYS A 898 -26.43 -3.51 38.56
N HIS A 899 -26.55 -2.30 39.09
CA HIS A 899 -27.12 -2.03 40.41
C HIS A 899 -28.63 -2.28 40.54
N LEU A 900 -29.37 -2.46 39.43
CA LEU A 900 -30.83 -2.64 39.43
C LEU A 900 -31.29 -4.11 39.51
N GLY A 901 -30.41 -5.07 39.74
CA GLY A 901 -30.79 -6.48 39.94
C GLY A 901 -29.65 -7.47 39.70
N ASN A 902 -29.96 -8.77 39.71
CA ASN A 902 -28.99 -9.83 39.41
C ASN A 902 -28.74 -9.92 37.89
N LEU A 903 -28.07 -8.91 37.34
CA LEU A 903 -27.71 -8.77 35.92
C LEU A 903 -26.32 -9.37 35.63
N GLU A 904 -26.04 -10.56 36.18
CA GLU A 904 -24.76 -11.28 36.01
C GLU A 904 -24.58 -11.90 34.61
N GLY A 905 -25.65 -12.00 33.81
CA GLY A 905 -25.62 -12.65 32.51
C GLY A 905 -26.97 -12.66 31.78
N TYR A 906 -26.98 -13.29 30.60
CA TYR A 906 -28.20 -13.78 29.98
C TYR A 906 -28.76 -14.96 30.81
N ARG A 907 -29.99 -15.39 30.54
CA ARG A 907 -30.63 -16.48 31.30
C ARG A 907 -29.95 -17.84 31.10
N ASP A 908 -29.26 -17.99 29.97
CA ASP A 908 -28.71 -19.23 29.44
C ASP A 908 -27.19 -19.20 29.27
N ILE A 909 -26.58 -18.01 29.18
CA ILE A 909 -25.12 -17.83 29.07
C ILE A 909 -24.63 -16.59 29.84
N PRO A 910 -23.36 -16.54 30.28
CA PRO A 910 -22.77 -15.34 30.87
C PRO A 910 -22.78 -14.13 29.90
N MET A 911 -22.78 -12.90 30.44
CA MET A 911 -22.65 -11.68 29.63
C MET A 911 -21.23 -11.51 29.06
N SER A 912 -20.21 -12.04 29.73
CA SER A 912 -18.81 -11.94 29.29
C SER A 912 -18.59 -12.60 27.92
N PRO A 913 -17.68 -12.07 27.08
CA PRO A 913 -17.31 -12.72 25.82
C PRO A 913 -16.62 -14.08 26.05
N LEU A 914 -16.38 -14.81 24.97
CA LEU A 914 -15.58 -16.02 24.99
C LEU A 914 -14.10 -15.67 25.17
N TYR A 915 -13.61 -14.72 24.38
CA TYR A 915 -12.32 -14.06 24.51
C TYR A 915 -12.49 -12.55 24.35
N GLU A 916 -11.89 -11.77 25.24
CA GLU A 916 -11.96 -10.31 25.17
C GLU A 916 -11.03 -9.71 24.11
N PHE A 917 -11.32 -8.47 23.71
CA PHE A 917 -10.39 -7.65 22.94
C PHE A 917 -9.01 -7.55 23.61
N GLY A 918 -7.95 -7.67 22.81
CA GLY A 918 -6.56 -7.61 23.25
C GLY A 918 -6.02 -8.92 23.83
N PHE A 919 -6.83 -9.99 23.91
CA PHE A 919 -6.40 -11.27 24.47
C PHE A 919 -5.46 -12.04 23.53
N GLY A 920 -4.48 -12.72 24.11
CA GLY A 920 -3.60 -13.67 23.43
C GLY A 920 -2.50 -14.15 24.36
N LEU A 921 -2.16 -15.42 24.30
CA LEU A 921 -1.13 -16.02 25.15
C LEU A 921 0.23 -16.03 24.45
N SER A 922 1.27 -16.31 25.24
CA SER A 922 2.65 -16.52 24.77
C SER A 922 3.21 -17.82 25.36
N TYR A 923 4.30 -18.34 24.79
CA TYR A 923 5.11 -19.39 25.41
C TYR A 923 6.04 -18.87 26.52
N THR A 924 5.99 -17.57 26.80
CA THR A 924 6.68 -16.92 27.92
C THR A 924 5.70 -16.09 28.74
N GLU A 925 6.17 -15.55 29.86
CA GLU A 925 5.36 -14.76 30.80
C GLU A 925 5.94 -13.36 30.95
N PHE A 926 5.05 -12.38 31.16
CA PHE A 926 5.42 -10.98 31.32
C PHE A 926 4.87 -10.40 32.63
N GLU A 927 5.77 -9.73 33.37
CA GLU A 927 5.47 -8.98 34.59
C GLU A 927 5.44 -7.48 34.29
N TYR A 928 4.47 -6.79 34.87
CA TYR A 928 4.26 -5.35 34.73
C TYR A 928 4.48 -4.68 36.09
N SER A 929 5.27 -3.62 36.14
CA SER A 929 5.56 -2.91 37.40
C SER A 929 5.81 -1.41 37.17
N ASN A 930 6.00 -0.67 38.27
CA ASN A 930 6.45 0.73 38.25
C ASN A 930 5.59 1.68 37.38
N LEU A 931 4.26 1.55 37.43
CA LEU A 931 3.37 2.53 36.78
C LEU A 931 3.64 3.93 37.33
N LYS A 932 4.00 4.87 36.44
CA LYS A 932 4.14 6.29 36.75
C LYS A 932 3.22 7.08 35.85
N ILE A 933 2.54 8.06 36.44
CA ILE A 933 1.69 9.01 35.73
C ILE A 933 2.19 10.40 36.07
N HIS A 934 2.47 11.20 35.05
CA HIS A 934 3.02 12.53 35.18
C HIS A 934 2.24 13.53 34.33
N GLN A 935 2.00 14.71 34.89
CA GLN A 935 1.48 15.88 34.19
C GLN A 935 2.25 17.12 34.65
N ASP A 936 2.56 18.03 33.73
CA ASP A 936 3.20 19.30 34.10
C ASP A 936 2.25 20.21 34.92
N ASN A 937 0.94 20.12 34.64
CA ASN A 937 -0.14 20.75 35.39
C ASN A 937 -1.47 20.02 35.11
N ASP A 938 -2.49 20.28 35.92
CA ASP A 938 -3.81 19.64 35.81
C ASP A 938 -4.76 20.31 34.81
N GLY A 939 -4.32 21.28 34.00
CA GLY A 939 -5.20 21.97 33.04
C GLY A 939 -5.78 21.07 31.94
N LEU A 940 -6.98 21.40 31.46
CA LEU A 940 -7.65 20.66 30.37
C LEU A 940 -6.81 20.50 29.09
N ALA A 941 -5.91 21.44 28.81
CA ALA A 941 -5.04 21.43 27.63
C ALA A 941 -3.68 20.76 27.86
N SER A 942 -3.38 20.27 29.07
CA SER A 942 -2.07 19.67 29.37
C SER A 942 -1.97 18.24 28.84
N ASP A 943 -0.77 17.82 28.47
CA ASP A 943 -0.48 16.44 28.12
C ASP A 943 -0.36 15.57 29.38
N VAL A 944 -0.61 14.27 29.25
CA VAL A 944 -0.41 13.26 30.30
C VAL A 944 0.60 12.22 29.82
N PHE A 945 1.63 11.98 30.63
CA PHE A 945 2.67 10.99 30.35
C PHE A 945 2.51 9.79 31.28
N ILE A 946 2.50 8.59 30.71
CA ILE A 946 2.33 7.34 31.45
C ILE A 946 3.49 6.42 31.09
N SER A 947 4.17 5.86 32.09
CA SER A 947 5.24 4.88 31.86
C SER A 947 5.04 3.63 32.70
N VAL A 948 5.40 2.47 32.17
CA VAL A 948 5.34 1.16 32.85
C VAL A 948 6.59 0.34 32.51
N ASP A 949 7.10 -0.42 33.48
CA ASP A 949 8.16 -1.39 33.23
C ASP A 949 7.55 -2.74 32.90
N VAL A 950 8.00 -3.36 31.81
CA VAL A 950 7.58 -4.70 31.38
C VAL A 950 8.79 -5.61 31.29
N LYS A 951 8.71 -6.76 31.96
CA LYS A 951 9.81 -7.74 32.05
C LYS A 951 9.36 -9.11 31.58
N ASN A 952 10.18 -9.76 30.75
CA ASN A 952 9.99 -11.17 30.44
C ASN A 952 10.51 -12.03 31.60
N THR A 953 9.61 -12.70 32.31
CA THR A 953 9.93 -13.54 33.48
C THR A 953 10.03 -15.02 33.13
N GLY A 954 9.70 -15.40 31.90
CA GLY A 954 9.76 -16.78 31.45
C GLY A 954 11.14 -17.21 30.95
N LYS A 955 11.15 -18.25 30.11
CA LYS A 955 12.38 -18.94 29.65
C LYS A 955 12.65 -18.81 28.17
N ARG A 956 11.77 -18.13 27.43
CA ARG A 956 11.85 -17.95 25.97
C ARG A 956 11.78 -16.47 25.66
N GLU A 957 12.47 -16.08 24.61
CA GLU A 957 12.21 -14.78 23.98
C GLU A 957 10.75 -14.73 23.53
N GLY A 958 10.13 -13.55 23.63
CA GLY A 958 8.77 -13.32 23.20
C GLY A 958 8.46 -11.84 23.10
N ALA A 959 7.32 -11.55 22.47
CA ALA A 959 6.80 -10.20 22.41
C ALA A 959 5.52 -10.03 23.23
N GLU A 960 5.37 -8.86 23.84
CA GLU A 960 4.21 -8.43 24.61
C GLU A 960 3.62 -7.17 23.98
N VAL A 961 2.28 -7.11 23.90
CA VAL A 961 1.56 -5.90 23.50
C VAL A 961 1.01 -5.24 24.75
N VAL A 962 1.73 -4.23 25.23
CA VAL A 962 1.35 -3.39 26.38
C VAL A 962 0.19 -2.51 25.95
N GLN A 963 -0.97 -2.65 26.59
CA GLN A 963 -2.20 -1.95 26.22
C GLN A 963 -2.59 -0.93 27.31
N LEU A 964 -2.85 0.30 26.89
CA LEU A 964 -3.28 1.41 27.74
C LEU A 964 -4.75 1.73 27.48
N TYR A 965 -5.58 1.59 28.52
CA TYR A 965 -6.98 1.95 28.52
C TYR A 965 -7.26 3.11 29.47
N ILE A 966 -8.20 3.97 29.09
CA ILE A 966 -8.68 5.09 29.91
C ILE A 966 -10.18 4.92 30.21
N SER A 967 -10.58 5.31 31.41
CA SER A 967 -11.97 5.47 31.82
C SER A 967 -12.15 6.87 32.38
N ASP A 968 -12.96 7.70 31.73
CA ASP A 968 -13.43 8.95 32.33
C ASP A 968 -14.55 8.60 33.31
N LYS A 969 -14.34 8.96 34.59
CA LYS A 969 -15.17 8.49 35.70
C LYS A 969 -16.50 9.19 35.76
N ILE A 970 -16.57 10.46 35.35
CA ILE A 970 -17.76 11.30 35.44
C ILE A 970 -17.80 12.22 34.23
N SER A 971 -18.80 12.00 33.38
CA SER A 971 -19.01 12.75 32.14
C SER A 971 -20.45 13.27 32.05
N SER A 972 -20.65 14.32 31.25
CA SER A 972 -21.97 14.93 31.01
C SER A 972 -22.90 14.08 30.14
N VAL A 973 -22.34 13.12 29.39
CA VAL A 973 -23.04 12.19 28.52
C VAL A 973 -22.54 10.77 28.77
N VAL A 974 -23.34 9.76 28.40
CA VAL A 974 -22.90 8.36 28.54
C VAL A 974 -21.79 8.07 27.54
N ILE A 975 -20.66 7.58 28.04
CA ILE A 975 -19.47 7.16 27.27
C ILE A 975 -19.09 5.71 27.61
N PRO A 976 -18.19 5.07 26.84
CA PRO A 976 -17.73 3.72 27.11
C PRO A 976 -17.13 3.54 28.51
N CYS A 977 -17.22 2.32 29.04
CA CYS A 977 -16.63 2.00 30.35
C CYS A 977 -15.11 2.17 30.36
N ILE A 978 -14.46 1.72 29.28
CA ILE A 978 -13.03 1.79 29.02
C ILE A 978 -12.81 2.01 27.52
N GLU A 979 -11.73 2.67 27.14
CA GLU A 979 -11.31 2.87 25.75
C GLU A 979 -9.80 2.71 25.62
N LEU A 980 -9.35 2.03 24.56
CA LEU A 980 -7.93 1.95 24.21
C LEU A 980 -7.45 3.34 23.77
N LYS A 981 -6.37 3.81 24.37
CA LYS A 981 -5.74 5.11 24.03
C LYS A 981 -4.25 5.01 23.73
N GLY A 982 -3.68 3.80 23.83
CA GLY A 982 -2.29 3.55 23.48
C GLY A 982 -1.94 2.08 23.51
N PHE A 983 -0.96 1.70 22.70
CA PHE A 983 -0.33 0.38 22.80
C PHE A 983 1.12 0.43 22.34
N ARG A 984 1.91 -0.55 22.79
CA ARG A 984 3.30 -0.74 22.34
C ARG A 984 3.61 -2.23 22.32
N LYS A 985 4.10 -2.72 21.19
CA LYS A 985 4.67 -4.07 21.09
C LYS A 985 6.16 -4.01 21.40
N VAL A 986 6.60 -4.82 22.37
CA VAL A 986 8.01 -4.91 22.79
C VAL A 986 8.51 -6.35 22.67
N TRP A 987 9.76 -6.53 22.24
CA TRP A 987 10.42 -7.82 22.10
C TRP A 987 11.45 -7.98 23.21
N LEU A 988 11.30 -8.99 24.05
CA LEU A 988 12.12 -9.16 25.25
C LEU A 988 12.71 -10.56 25.32
N THR A 989 14.02 -10.63 25.52
CA THR A 989 14.73 -11.87 25.86
C THR A 989 14.46 -12.27 27.34
N PRO A 990 14.69 -13.53 27.75
CA PRO A 990 14.44 -13.96 29.13
C PRO A 990 15.17 -13.12 30.18
N GLY A 991 14.41 -12.52 31.09
CA GLY A 991 14.92 -11.66 32.16
C GLY A 991 15.11 -10.19 31.78
N GLU A 992 14.98 -9.84 30.49
CA GLU A 992 15.05 -8.47 29.99
C GLU A 992 13.83 -7.66 30.42
N GLN A 993 14.04 -6.36 30.64
CA GLN A 993 13.01 -5.40 31.02
C GLN A 993 13.14 -4.14 30.16
N GLU A 994 12.02 -3.64 29.67
CA GLU A 994 11.91 -2.37 28.95
C GLU A 994 10.87 -1.47 29.64
N THR A 995 11.12 -0.15 29.64
CA THR A 995 10.14 0.84 30.07
C THR A 995 9.34 1.30 28.85
N VAL A 996 8.03 1.05 28.87
CA VAL A 996 7.09 1.49 27.84
C VAL A 996 6.47 2.82 28.24
N GLU A 997 6.45 3.78 27.32
CA GLU A 997 5.95 5.13 27.54
C GLU A 997 4.78 5.46 26.60
N PHE A 998 3.79 6.16 27.15
CA PHE A 998 2.62 6.67 26.44
C PHE A 998 2.48 8.17 26.70
N LYS A 999 2.02 8.87 25.67
CA LYS A 999 1.63 10.28 25.75
C LYS A 999 0.16 10.39 25.35
N LEU A 1000 -0.66 10.94 26.23
CA LEU A 1000 -2.04 11.31 25.96
C LEU A 1000 -2.14 12.82 25.82
N THR A 1001 -2.75 13.25 24.72
CA THR A 1001 -3.08 14.65 24.43
C THR A 1001 -4.53 14.95 24.83
N PRO A 1002 -4.94 16.22 24.88
CA PRO A 1002 -6.34 16.57 25.11
C PRO A 1002 -7.30 15.91 24.12
N ASP A 1003 -6.91 15.74 22.85
CA ASP A 1003 -7.73 15.09 21.83
C ASP A 1003 -7.97 13.61 22.15
N ASP A 1004 -7.01 12.93 22.78
CA ASP A 1004 -7.17 11.52 23.19
C ASP A 1004 -8.16 11.36 24.35
N LEU A 1005 -8.33 12.42 25.15
CA LEU A 1005 -9.21 12.45 26.33
C LEU A 1005 -10.58 13.09 26.04
N ALA A 1006 -10.77 13.66 24.85
CA ALA A 1006 -11.99 14.35 24.50
C ALA A 1006 -13.15 13.38 24.29
N LEU A 1007 -14.34 13.79 24.75
CA LEU A 1007 -15.63 13.16 24.42
C LEU A 1007 -16.42 14.10 23.51
N ILE A 1008 -17.44 13.57 22.84
CA ILE A 1008 -18.41 14.41 22.13
C ILE A 1008 -19.44 14.92 23.15
N GLY A 1009 -19.52 16.23 23.37
CA GLY A 1009 -20.46 16.84 24.31
C GLY A 1009 -21.92 16.66 23.91
N SER A 1010 -22.85 17.13 24.75
CA SER A 1010 -24.29 17.11 24.44
C SER A 1010 -24.66 17.97 23.22
N ASP A 1011 -23.81 18.92 22.85
CA ASP A 1011 -23.95 19.82 21.70
C ASP A 1011 -23.22 19.30 20.43
N MET A 1012 -22.79 18.03 20.42
CA MET A 1012 -22.06 17.37 19.33
C MET A 1012 -20.66 17.93 19.03
N LYS A 1013 -20.03 18.62 20.00
CA LYS A 1013 -18.65 19.12 19.86
C LYS A 1013 -17.67 18.37 20.75
N PRO A 1014 -16.42 18.15 20.30
CA PRO A 1014 -15.39 17.57 21.15
C PRO A 1014 -15.07 18.47 22.34
N ILE A 1015 -14.99 17.90 23.53
CA ILE A 1015 -14.66 18.59 24.79
C ILE A 1015 -13.91 17.65 25.74
N VAL A 1016 -12.91 18.20 26.45
CA VAL A 1016 -12.33 17.55 27.64
C VAL A 1016 -13.01 18.16 28.85
N GLU A 1017 -13.68 17.34 29.65
CA GLU A 1017 -14.37 17.80 30.86
C GLU A 1017 -13.42 17.73 32.07
N PRO A 1018 -13.51 18.69 33.02
CA PRO A 1018 -12.81 18.58 34.30
C PRO A 1018 -13.29 17.33 35.05
N GLY A 1019 -12.35 16.49 35.49
CA GLY A 1019 -12.71 15.20 36.05
C GLY A 1019 -11.51 14.33 36.42
N GLU A 1020 -11.83 13.20 37.05
CA GLU A 1020 -10.88 12.12 37.31
C GLU A 1020 -10.91 11.14 36.15
N PHE A 1021 -9.74 10.74 35.68
CA PHE A 1021 -9.54 9.73 34.66
C PHE A 1021 -8.76 8.55 35.29
N GLU A 1022 -9.28 7.34 35.13
CA GLU A 1022 -8.60 6.11 35.55
C GLU A 1022 -7.74 5.57 34.40
N VAL A 1023 -6.47 5.33 34.71
CA VAL A 1023 -5.48 4.71 33.84
C VAL A 1023 -5.44 3.22 34.13
N MET A 1024 -5.55 2.39 33.10
CA MET A 1024 -5.46 0.94 33.20
C MET A 1024 -4.45 0.42 32.18
N VAL A 1025 -3.41 -0.26 32.66
CA VAL A 1025 -2.40 -0.87 31.81
C VAL A 1025 -2.44 -2.38 31.97
N GLY A 1026 -2.56 -3.11 30.85
CA GLY A 1026 -2.80 -4.55 30.86
C GLY A 1026 -2.28 -5.28 29.64
N SER A 1027 -2.47 -6.60 29.67
CA SER A 1027 -2.15 -7.53 28.58
C SER A 1027 -3.37 -7.87 27.71
N SER A 1028 -4.57 -7.45 28.13
CA SER A 1028 -5.82 -7.43 27.37
C SER A 1028 -6.79 -6.42 28.01
N SER A 1029 -7.94 -6.18 27.40
CA SER A 1029 -8.99 -5.31 27.96
C SER A 1029 -9.57 -5.79 29.29
N LYS A 1030 -9.37 -7.06 29.64
CA LYS A 1030 -9.80 -7.66 30.91
C LYS A 1030 -8.64 -7.90 31.87
N ASP A 1031 -7.47 -8.27 31.34
CA ASP A 1031 -6.27 -8.57 32.13
C ASP A 1031 -5.47 -7.29 32.43
N ILE A 1032 -6.07 -6.43 33.25
CA ILE A 1032 -5.46 -5.18 33.72
C ILE A 1032 -4.49 -5.48 34.86
N ARG A 1033 -3.21 -5.17 34.66
CA ARG A 1033 -2.12 -5.47 35.59
C ARG A 1033 -1.84 -4.31 36.54
N LEU A 1034 -1.96 -3.08 36.07
CA LEU A 1034 -1.69 -1.87 36.83
C LEU A 1034 -2.81 -0.85 36.62
N LYS A 1035 -3.12 -0.10 37.69
CA LYS A 1035 -4.10 0.97 37.69
C LYS A 1035 -3.55 2.22 38.35
N GLY A 1036 -3.97 3.38 37.86
CA GLY A 1036 -3.69 4.67 38.47
C GLY A 1036 -4.78 5.68 38.12
N VAL A 1037 -4.66 6.90 38.62
CA VAL A 1037 -5.62 7.97 38.37
C VAL A 1037 -4.90 9.27 38.12
N PHE A 1038 -5.54 10.16 37.36
CA PHE A 1038 -5.11 11.53 37.22
C PHE A 1038 -6.32 12.47 37.08
N ILE A 1039 -6.12 13.77 37.30
CA ILE A 1039 -7.20 14.76 37.33
C ILE A 1039 -6.94 15.84 36.27
N LYS A 1040 -8.02 16.30 35.63
CA LYS A 1040 -8.07 17.48 34.75
C LYS A 1040 -8.95 18.57 35.37
N ARG A 1041 -8.53 19.84 35.30
CA ARG A 1041 -9.16 21.02 35.93
C ARG A 1041 -9.26 22.22 35.00
#